data_AF-A0A5M6HU62-F1
#
_entry.id   AF-A0A5M6HU62-F1
#
_cell.length_a   1.000
_cell.length_b   1.000
_cell.length_c   1.000
_cell.angle_alpha   90.00
_cell.angle_beta   90.00
_cell.angle_gamma   90.00
#
_symmetry.space_group_name_H-M   'P 1'
#
loop_
_entity.id
_entity.type
_entity.pdbx_description
1 polymer ?
#
loop_
_entity_poly.entity_id
_entity_poly.type
_entity_poly.pdbx_seq_one_letter_code
_entity_poly.pdbx_strand_id
1 'polypeptide(L)'
;MSPISVADLIEWAKGFFGRQYWIFAIGVACALAAAIAYLSVTPPQYTATAMLMIDRGKVRDLQVPGSPLGDGPLDTVQVDTQVEVLRSDTIGLAVIRAQNLMEDPELDGRARAAVNPLAKLFSLFRSNAAPEPLSTKAVLGGFLSRRKITRVGKTYILEVSYQSSDPVHAANIANAIAEAYIDNELETKYQVTRRASTWLQGRIKELRAQAADADLAVFEYKEKNKIIDYGNVSVSGPGAASGRLIGDQQLSELNSQLMATRGATAEAKARLDRIEDVLKQDVRDATVADTLKNEIINRLRTRYLDMAAREASWSVQYGSNHLAAVNLRTQMDELLRSMSDELNRIAASYRSEFEIAKAREEALERRLAELVSESQSTYRDRIGLGDLESGAKVSRAIYDTFLQRYLEAMQQQSFPITEARVINPATPPSFKSSPIAGQVMGLGGAIGFILALGVALLRETTDGTFRTARQVEEKLQAPCLSVLPLMGEDAEAASNVFSGLPVKWTGRPTRRDTPEPPGCAPPLAGGTMLNEAVLRYVVEQPLSAAAEGFRAIKIVADIRKASTGNRIIGVTSTLPGEGKSTVACNLAGLMAHAGKRAILIDADLRKPSLGRSLTTAPEVGLLEVLADPAQLDRAVCIDAVTGLALLPSVVDGGLVHSDEIVSSEAFRRLLEQLRQRYDYIIVDLPPLAPVVDVRAIAAMIESFVFVVEWGRTKADLVHRHLQAKPEVYDRLLGVVLNKADTRLFKRYEQGSQFNHMYYVHHGEDRLPAKV
;
A
#
# COMPACT_ATOMS: atom_id res chain seq x y z
N MET A 1 -38.66 -23.36 -9.92
CA MET A 1 -38.34 -22.02 -9.38
C MET A 1 -38.62 -21.02 -10.48
N SER A 2 -39.75 -20.33 -10.41
CA SER A 2 -40.06 -19.21 -11.33
C SER A 2 -39.00 -18.11 -11.12
N PRO A 3 -38.60 -17.38 -12.18
CA PRO A 3 -37.68 -16.26 -12.04
C PRO A 3 -38.37 -15.19 -11.19
N ILE A 4 -37.82 -14.94 -10.00
CA ILE A 4 -38.27 -13.86 -9.11
C ILE A 4 -38.07 -12.55 -9.86
N SER A 5 -39.14 -11.78 -10.06
CA SER A 5 -39.05 -10.52 -10.78
C SER A 5 -38.27 -9.51 -9.92
N VAL A 6 -37.53 -8.60 -10.57
CA VAL A 6 -36.82 -7.53 -9.85
C VAL A 6 -37.79 -6.65 -9.05
N ALA A 7 -39.06 -6.53 -9.50
CA ALA A 7 -40.09 -5.82 -8.77
C ALA A 7 -40.45 -6.54 -7.45
N ASP A 8 -40.57 -7.86 -7.47
CA ASP A 8 -40.88 -8.68 -6.29
C ASP A 8 -39.77 -8.55 -5.24
N LEU A 9 -38.50 -8.47 -5.69
CA LEU A 9 -37.35 -8.29 -4.81
C LEU A 9 -37.33 -6.91 -4.15
N ILE A 10 -37.69 -5.86 -4.90
CA ILE A 10 -37.76 -4.49 -4.37
C ILE A 10 -38.92 -4.35 -3.38
N GLU A 11 -40.08 -4.95 -3.66
CA GLU A 11 -41.22 -4.95 -2.75
C GLU A 11 -40.93 -5.73 -1.46
N TRP A 12 -40.30 -6.90 -1.59
CA TRP A 12 -39.84 -7.67 -0.45
C TRP A 12 -38.87 -6.86 0.42
N ALA A 13 -37.89 -6.19 -0.20
CA ALA A 13 -36.93 -5.35 0.50
C ALA A 13 -37.60 -4.16 1.22
N LYS A 14 -38.52 -3.44 0.55
CA LYS A 14 -39.27 -2.33 1.19
C LYS A 14 -40.07 -2.81 2.39
N GLY A 15 -40.79 -3.92 2.25
CA GLY A 15 -41.54 -4.51 3.35
C GLY A 15 -40.64 -4.97 4.48
N PHE A 16 -39.49 -5.56 4.17
CA PHE A 16 -38.50 -6.00 5.17
C PHE A 16 -37.92 -4.83 5.97
N PHE A 17 -37.46 -3.77 5.31
CA PHE A 17 -36.94 -2.57 5.97
C PHE A 17 -38.02 -1.83 6.78
N GLY A 18 -39.24 -1.71 6.26
CA GLY A 18 -40.34 -1.07 6.97
C GLY A 18 -40.76 -1.80 8.26
N ARG A 19 -40.62 -3.13 8.31
CA ARG A 19 -40.94 -3.95 9.49
C ARG A 19 -39.87 -3.87 10.57
N GLN A 20 -38.61 -3.71 10.17
CA GLN A 20 -37.47 -3.92 11.06
C GLN A 20 -36.57 -2.69 11.24
N TYR A 21 -37.05 -1.51 10.83
CA TYR A 21 -36.26 -0.26 10.89
C TYR A 21 -35.71 0.06 12.30
N TRP A 22 -36.42 -0.30 13.38
CA TRP A 22 -35.92 -0.13 14.74
C TRP A 22 -34.66 -0.95 15.04
N ILE A 23 -34.53 -2.15 14.48
CA ILE A 23 -33.34 -3.00 14.64
C ILE A 23 -32.15 -2.36 13.93
N PHE A 24 -32.38 -1.82 12.73
CA PHE A 24 -31.37 -1.05 11.99
C PHE A 24 -30.97 0.23 12.73
N ALA A 25 -31.94 0.99 13.24
CA ALA A 25 -31.68 2.22 13.99
C ALA A 25 -30.85 1.94 15.25
N ILE A 26 -31.21 0.92 16.05
CA ILE A 26 -30.48 0.53 17.26
C ILE A 26 -29.09 -0.01 16.92
N GLY A 27 -28.98 -0.89 15.91
CA GLY A 27 -27.70 -1.49 15.52
C GLY A 27 -26.69 -0.45 15.03
N VAL A 28 -27.13 0.49 14.20
CA VAL A 28 -26.30 1.61 13.73
C VAL A 28 -25.98 2.56 14.88
N ALA A 29 -26.94 2.89 15.75
CA ALA A 29 -26.70 3.77 16.90
C ALA A 29 -25.67 3.18 17.88
N CYS A 30 -25.77 1.89 18.21
CA CYS A 30 -24.80 1.21 19.07
C CYS A 30 -23.39 1.18 18.45
N ALA A 31 -23.29 0.90 17.15
CA ALA A 31 -22.00 0.88 16.46
C ALA A 31 -21.36 2.27 16.35
N LEU A 32 -22.17 3.31 16.12
CA LEU A 32 -21.72 4.70 16.16
C LEU A 32 -21.29 5.13 17.57
N ALA A 33 -22.03 4.72 18.61
CA ALA A 33 -21.63 4.98 20.01
C ALA A 33 -20.29 4.31 20.34
N ALA A 34 -20.07 3.08 19.90
CA ALA A 34 -18.79 2.38 20.04
C ALA A 34 -17.66 3.07 19.25
N ALA A 35 -17.94 3.55 18.04
CA ALA A 35 -17.00 4.33 17.24
C ALA A 35 -16.62 5.66 17.91
N ILE A 36 -17.59 6.35 18.52
CA ILE A 36 -17.35 7.58 19.30
C ILE A 36 -16.51 7.28 20.54
N ALA A 37 -16.82 6.20 21.27
CA ALA A 37 -16.04 5.74 22.41
C ALA A 37 -14.60 5.35 22.01
N TYR A 38 -14.41 4.74 20.84
CA TYR A 38 -13.08 4.46 20.31
C TYR A 38 -12.29 5.74 19.99
N LEU A 39 -12.96 6.73 19.39
CA LEU A 39 -12.37 8.03 19.07
C LEU A 39 -12.02 8.86 20.31
N SER A 40 -12.69 8.64 21.45
CA SER A 40 -12.39 9.34 22.71
C SER A 40 -11.28 8.69 23.52
N VAL A 41 -11.11 7.36 23.41
CA VAL A 41 -10.06 6.62 24.14
C VAL A 41 -8.73 6.61 23.39
N THR A 42 -8.75 6.67 22.05
CA THR A 42 -7.53 6.58 21.23
C THR A 42 -6.86 7.95 21.12
N PRO A 43 -5.59 8.11 21.54
CA PRO A 43 -4.89 9.39 21.42
C PRO A 43 -4.74 9.80 19.95
N PRO A 44 -4.94 11.09 19.61
CA PRO A 44 -4.75 11.57 18.25
C PRO A 44 -3.27 11.48 17.87
N GLN A 45 -3.00 11.07 16.63
CA GLN A 45 -1.65 10.99 16.06
C GLN A 45 -1.52 12.04 14.96
N TYR A 46 -0.45 12.81 15.02
CA TYR A 46 -0.10 13.87 14.10
C TYR A 46 1.18 13.48 13.36
N THR A 47 1.12 13.51 12.03
CA THR A 47 2.28 13.24 11.17
C THR A 47 2.80 14.56 10.63
N ALA A 48 4.05 14.89 10.94
CA ALA A 48 4.74 16.03 10.35
C ALA A 48 5.78 15.51 9.34
N THR A 49 5.96 16.24 8.23
CA THR A 49 6.81 15.83 7.12
C THR A 49 7.82 16.93 6.78
N ALA A 50 9.11 16.60 6.78
CA ALA A 50 10.19 17.42 6.21
C ALA A 50 10.57 16.90 4.83
N MET A 51 10.90 17.81 3.90
CA MET A 51 11.38 17.46 2.56
C MET A 51 12.86 17.81 2.43
N LEU A 52 13.67 16.80 2.13
CA LEU A 52 15.11 16.90 1.93
C LEU A 52 15.45 16.65 0.46
N MET A 53 16.31 17.47 -0.14
CA MET A 53 16.84 17.26 -1.49
C MET A 53 18.30 16.84 -1.43
N ILE A 54 18.65 15.86 -2.25
CA ILE A 54 20.05 15.50 -2.53
C ILE A 54 20.45 16.16 -3.86
N ASP A 55 21.36 17.13 -3.81
CA ASP A 55 21.87 17.90 -4.95
C ASP A 55 23.40 17.80 -5.02
N ARG A 56 23.91 17.00 -5.98
CA ARG A 56 25.35 16.87 -6.24
C ARG A 56 25.86 17.85 -7.30
N GLY A 57 24.97 18.55 -8.01
CA GLY A 57 25.32 19.32 -9.19
C GLY A 57 26.14 20.58 -8.88
N LYS A 58 25.82 21.26 -7.77
CA LYS A 58 26.49 22.51 -7.37
C LYS A 58 27.92 22.35 -6.87
N VAL A 59 28.32 21.14 -6.49
CA VAL A 59 29.69 20.84 -6.00
C VAL A 59 30.71 20.90 -7.16
N ARG A 60 30.26 20.84 -8.41
CA ARG A 60 31.12 20.79 -9.60
C ARG A 60 31.61 22.18 -10.06
N ASP A 61 30.83 23.24 -9.83
CA ASP A 61 31.17 24.62 -10.25
C ASP A 61 32.32 25.24 -9.46
N LEU A 62 32.69 24.65 -8.32
CA LEU A 62 33.79 25.10 -7.45
C LEU A 62 35.04 24.21 -7.55
N GLN A 63 35.02 23.13 -8.35
CA GLN A 63 36.17 22.26 -8.59
C GLN A 63 36.83 22.57 -9.93
N VAL A 64 38.17 22.55 -9.95
CA VAL A 64 39.03 22.85 -11.11
C VAL A 64 38.62 21.99 -12.33
N PRO A 65 38.54 22.55 -13.56
CA PRO A 65 38.16 21.79 -14.74
C PRO A 65 39.23 20.74 -15.07
N GLY A 66 38.90 19.44 -15.03
CA GLY A 66 39.81 18.40 -15.53
C GLY A 66 39.69 16.99 -14.96
N SER A 67 38.80 16.69 -14.00
CA SER A 67 38.67 15.32 -13.47
C SER A 67 37.67 14.48 -14.32
N PRO A 68 38.12 13.41 -15.03
CA PRO A 68 37.28 12.64 -15.97
C PRO A 68 36.42 11.55 -15.31
N LEU A 69 36.24 11.58 -13.99
CA LEU A 69 35.50 10.55 -13.25
C LEU A 69 34.02 10.90 -13.11
N GLY A 70 33.21 10.35 -14.03
CA GLY A 70 31.83 9.94 -13.74
C GLY A 70 30.72 10.91 -14.14
N ASP A 71 30.47 11.05 -15.44
CA ASP A 71 29.31 11.76 -16.00
C ASP A 71 28.09 10.84 -16.16
N GLY A 72 27.69 10.19 -15.05
CA GLY A 72 26.47 9.39 -15.00
C GLY A 72 25.35 10.15 -14.29
N PRO A 73 24.12 10.23 -14.83
CA PRO A 73 22.97 10.64 -14.03
C PRO A 73 22.92 9.75 -12.79
N LEU A 74 22.61 10.33 -11.62
CA LEU A 74 22.44 9.60 -10.38
C LEU A 74 21.54 8.39 -10.62
N ASP A 75 22.11 7.20 -10.56
CA ASP A 75 21.33 5.98 -10.69
C ASP A 75 20.30 5.96 -9.54
N THR A 76 19.08 5.55 -9.85
CA THR A 76 18.00 5.43 -8.87
C THR A 76 18.44 4.67 -7.62
N VAL A 77 19.32 3.69 -7.79
CA VAL A 77 19.98 2.88 -6.74
C VAL A 77 20.76 3.72 -5.72
N GLN A 78 21.41 4.81 -6.13
CA GLN A 78 22.21 5.64 -5.22
C GLN A 78 21.32 6.42 -4.25
N VAL A 79 20.17 6.92 -4.70
CA VAL A 79 19.23 7.64 -3.82
C VAL A 79 18.56 6.67 -2.85
N ASP A 80 18.24 5.45 -3.30
CA ASP A 80 17.65 4.43 -2.43
C ASP A 80 18.66 3.97 -1.37
N THR A 81 19.96 3.97 -1.69
CA THR A 81 21.03 3.79 -0.70
C THR A 81 21.01 4.91 0.35
N GLN A 82 20.80 6.17 -0.07
CA GLN A 82 20.70 7.30 0.86
C GLN A 82 19.45 7.23 1.74
N VAL A 83 18.34 6.68 1.24
CA VAL A 83 17.15 6.38 2.06
C VAL A 83 17.50 5.38 3.17
N GLU A 84 18.28 4.35 2.86
CA GLU A 84 18.68 3.36 3.85
C GLU A 84 19.68 3.92 4.88
N VAL A 85 20.60 4.79 4.45
CA VAL A 85 21.45 5.56 5.36
C VAL A 85 20.58 6.39 6.30
N LEU A 86 19.58 7.10 5.78
CA LEU A 86 18.65 7.89 6.59
C LEU A 86 17.83 7.01 7.56
N ARG A 87 17.57 5.75 7.19
CA ARG A 87 16.89 4.76 8.03
C ARG A 87 17.77 4.13 9.11
N SER A 88 19.09 4.24 9.00
CA SER A 88 20.04 3.62 9.92
C SER A 88 19.84 4.00 11.40
N ASP A 89 20.26 3.08 12.28
CA ASP A 89 20.21 3.26 13.73
C ASP A 89 21.11 4.41 14.22
N THR A 90 22.17 4.75 13.50
CA THR A 90 23.11 5.82 13.90
C THR A 90 22.42 7.18 13.90
N ILE A 91 21.64 7.48 12.86
CA ILE A 91 20.86 8.72 12.79
C ILE A 91 19.72 8.69 13.81
N GLY A 92 19.06 7.54 13.98
CA GLY A 92 18.03 7.39 15.01
C GLY A 92 18.55 7.67 16.42
N LEU A 93 19.71 7.12 16.78
CA LEU A 93 20.37 7.36 18.07
C LEU A 93 20.87 8.81 18.21
N ALA A 94 21.36 9.43 17.14
CA ALA A 94 21.77 10.83 17.15
C ALA A 94 20.59 11.74 17.49
N VAL A 95 19.44 11.52 16.85
CA VAL A 95 18.20 12.28 17.11
C VAL A 95 17.68 12.02 18.52
N ILE A 96 17.66 10.77 18.98
CA ILE A 96 17.23 10.41 20.35
C ILE A 96 18.06 11.15 21.41
N ARG A 97 19.38 11.27 21.21
CA ARG A 97 20.24 12.04 22.11
C ARG A 97 20.04 13.55 21.98
N ALA A 98 19.95 14.06 20.75
CA ALA A 98 19.81 15.49 20.51
C ALA A 98 18.48 16.07 21.06
N GLN A 99 17.41 15.29 20.98
CA GLN A 99 16.07 15.68 21.45
C GLN A 99 15.73 15.13 22.84
N ASN A 100 16.69 14.49 23.54
CA ASN A 100 16.49 13.87 24.87
C ASN A 100 15.27 12.92 24.96
N LEU A 101 15.02 12.14 23.89
CA LEU A 101 13.85 11.25 23.77
C LEU A 101 13.90 10.02 24.71
N MET A 102 14.91 9.92 25.57
CA MET A 102 15.05 8.85 26.57
C MET A 102 14.07 9.01 27.73
N GLU A 103 13.58 10.23 27.97
CA GLU A 103 12.63 10.56 29.04
C GLU A 103 11.17 10.65 28.54
N ASP A 104 10.95 10.48 27.23
CA ASP A 104 9.65 10.71 26.63
C ASP A 104 8.63 9.59 26.96
N PRO A 105 7.49 9.92 27.60
CA PRO A 105 6.49 8.93 28.00
C PRO A 105 5.79 8.26 26.81
N GLU A 106 5.89 8.84 25.61
CA GLU A 106 5.33 8.26 24.40
C GLU A 106 6.15 7.06 23.86
N LEU A 107 7.46 7.05 24.11
CA LEU A 107 8.38 6.01 23.63
C LEU A 107 8.53 4.87 24.63
N ASP A 108 8.00 5.03 25.84
CA ASP A 108 7.82 3.94 26.80
C ASP A 108 6.75 2.97 26.27
N GLY A 109 7.18 1.75 25.93
CA GLY A 109 6.30 0.68 25.44
C GLY A 109 5.15 0.32 26.39
N ARG A 110 5.18 0.81 27.64
CA ARG A 110 4.09 0.71 28.62
C ARG A 110 2.81 1.43 28.20
N ALA A 111 2.88 2.55 27.48
CA ALA A 111 1.69 3.30 27.04
C ALA A 111 0.80 2.47 26.10
N ARG A 112 1.40 1.58 25.29
CA ARG A 112 0.67 0.69 24.36
C ARG A 112 -0.06 -0.46 25.06
N ALA A 113 0.36 -0.84 26.27
CA ALA A 113 -0.30 -1.87 27.08
C ALA A 113 -1.55 -1.35 27.81
N ALA A 114 -1.63 -0.04 28.10
CA ALA A 114 -2.73 0.56 28.86
C ALA A 114 -4.03 0.80 28.05
N VAL A 115 -3.93 0.88 26.71
CA VAL A 115 -5.05 1.19 25.80
C VAL A 115 -5.67 -0.04 25.10
N ASN A 116 -5.11 -1.24 25.26
CA ASN A 116 -5.73 -2.45 24.74
C ASN A 116 -6.66 -3.08 25.82
N PRO A 117 -7.99 -3.10 25.63
CA PRO A 117 -8.91 -3.64 26.63
C PRO A 117 -8.67 -5.14 26.93
N LEU A 118 -8.15 -5.90 25.96
CA LEU A 118 -7.72 -7.29 26.19
C LEU A 118 -6.47 -7.39 27.07
N ALA A 119 -5.55 -6.43 26.96
CA ALA A 119 -4.33 -6.40 27.78
C ALA A 119 -4.63 -5.99 29.23
N LYS A 120 -5.61 -5.11 29.46
CA LYS A 120 -6.13 -4.78 30.80
C LYS A 120 -6.78 -5.98 31.50
N LEU A 121 -7.45 -6.85 30.74
CA LEU A 121 -8.03 -8.10 31.27
C LEU A 121 -6.93 -9.09 31.67
N PHE A 122 -5.84 -9.16 30.90
CA PHE A 122 -4.67 -9.99 31.21
C PHE A 122 -3.76 -9.40 32.31
N SER A 123 -3.72 -8.07 32.47
CA SER A 123 -2.91 -7.41 33.52
C SER A 123 -3.47 -7.59 34.92
N LEU A 124 -4.75 -7.98 35.07
CA LEU A 124 -5.34 -8.42 36.34
C LEU A 124 -4.74 -9.75 36.85
N PHE A 125 -4.10 -10.54 35.98
CA PHE A 125 -3.49 -11.83 36.31
C PHE A 125 -1.96 -11.80 36.49
N ARG A 126 -1.30 -10.65 36.32
CA ARG A 126 0.17 -10.53 36.45
C ARG A 126 0.53 -9.50 37.53
N SER A 127 1.18 -9.95 38.58
CA SER A 127 1.68 -9.11 39.67
C SER A 127 2.69 -8.09 39.17
N ASN A 128 2.61 -6.89 39.74
CA ASN A 128 3.54 -5.76 39.65
C ASN A 128 5.00 -6.20 39.42
N ALA A 129 5.54 -5.93 38.23
CA ALA A 129 6.97 -5.95 37.97
C ALA A 129 7.52 -4.51 38.13
N ALA A 130 8.53 -4.36 38.98
CA ALA A 130 9.21 -3.10 39.28
C ALA A 130 9.82 -2.46 38.01
N PRO A 131 10.00 -1.13 37.98
CA PRO A 131 10.47 -0.42 36.79
C PRO A 131 11.97 -0.66 36.56
N GLU A 132 12.31 -1.52 35.60
CA GLU A 132 13.65 -1.51 35.00
C GLU A 132 13.84 -0.24 34.14
N PRO A 133 15.07 0.32 34.09
CA PRO A 133 15.37 1.47 33.24
C PRO A 133 15.15 1.14 31.76
N LEU A 134 14.57 2.09 31.02
CA LEU A 134 14.27 1.96 29.60
C LEU A 134 15.54 1.57 28.82
N SER A 135 15.57 0.36 28.29
CA SER A 135 16.64 -0.07 27.39
C SER A 135 16.66 0.83 26.16
N THR A 136 17.81 1.39 25.81
CA THR A 136 18.01 2.24 24.62
C THR A 136 17.47 1.58 23.35
N LYS A 137 17.49 0.23 23.29
CA LYS A 137 16.93 -0.54 22.17
C LYS A 137 15.40 -0.45 22.08
N ALA A 138 14.69 -0.37 23.20
CA ALA A 138 13.24 -0.24 23.22
C ALA A 138 12.79 1.14 22.75
N VAL A 139 13.47 2.19 23.21
CA VAL A 139 13.25 3.58 22.76
C VAL A 139 13.56 3.73 21.28
N LEU A 140 14.68 3.16 20.82
CA LEU A 140 15.04 3.12 19.40
C LEU A 140 13.97 2.39 18.57
N GLY A 141 13.51 1.22 19.00
CA GLY A 141 12.43 0.49 18.31
C GLY A 141 11.13 1.29 18.24
N GLY A 142 10.75 1.98 19.32
CA GLY A 142 9.60 2.88 19.36
C GLY A 142 9.73 4.03 18.36
N PHE A 143 10.88 4.70 18.37
CA PHE A 143 11.22 5.79 17.45
C PHE A 143 11.19 5.35 15.98
N LEU A 144 11.87 4.24 15.66
CA LEU A 144 11.93 3.70 14.31
C LEU A 144 10.54 3.33 13.77
N SER A 145 9.64 2.81 14.61
CA SER A 145 8.28 2.41 14.20
C SER A 145 7.36 3.59 13.87
N ARG A 146 7.64 4.78 14.39
CA ARG A 146 6.84 6.00 14.20
C ARG A 146 7.36 6.89 13.08
N ARG A 147 8.57 6.60 12.58
CA ARG A 147 9.20 7.31 11.48
C ARG A 147 8.91 6.60 10.16
N LYS A 148 8.61 7.38 9.11
CA LYS A 148 8.49 6.89 7.74
C LYS A 148 9.36 7.75 6.84
N ILE A 149 10.30 7.11 6.14
CA ILE A 149 11.18 7.77 5.17
C ILE A 149 10.90 7.17 3.80
N THR A 150 10.51 8.00 2.85
CA THR A 150 10.18 7.58 1.49
C THR A 150 10.73 8.55 0.47
N ARG A 151 11.07 8.06 -0.72
CA ARG A 151 11.45 8.89 -1.85
C ARG A 151 10.21 9.32 -2.63
N VAL A 152 10.17 10.57 -3.09
CA VAL A 152 9.04 11.09 -3.89
C VAL A 152 9.23 10.72 -5.37
N GLY A 153 8.59 9.63 -5.82
CA GLY A 153 8.67 9.16 -7.20
C GLY A 153 10.11 8.81 -7.64
N LYS A 154 10.54 9.29 -8.81
CA LYS A 154 11.92 9.15 -9.32
C LYS A 154 12.79 10.40 -9.08
N THR A 155 12.40 11.28 -8.17
CA THR A 155 13.10 12.55 -7.90
C THR A 155 14.24 12.37 -6.89
N TYR A 156 15.05 13.40 -6.67
CA TYR A 156 16.08 13.43 -5.60
C TYR A 156 15.54 13.94 -4.26
N ILE A 157 14.22 13.91 -4.09
CA ILE A 157 13.53 14.42 -2.91
C ILE A 157 13.16 13.25 -1.99
N LEU A 158 13.59 13.36 -0.74
CA LEU A 158 13.28 12.46 0.35
C LEU A 158 12.24 13.11 1.26
N GLU A 159 11.18 12.36 1.54
CA GLU A 159 10.13 12.70 2.48
C GLU A 159 10.44 12.01 3.82
N VAL A 160 10.66 12.82 4.86
CA VAL A 160 10.94 12.36 6.21
C VAL A 160 9.75 12.70 7.09
N SER A 161 8.96 11.69 7.46
CA SER A 161 7.76 11.84 8.27
C SER A 161 7.95 11.23 9.65
N TYR A 162 7.41 11.89 10.68
CA TYR A 162 7.38 11.35 12.04
C TYR A 162 5.98 11.51 12.66
N GLN A 163 5.54 10.46 13.38
CA GLN A 163 4.25 10.40 14.06
C GLN A 163 4.41 10.61 15.57
N SER A 164 3.70 11.61 16.10
CA SER A 164 3.63 11.93 17.54
C SER A 164 2.21 12.33 17.95
N SER A 165 1.89 12.26 19.24
CA SER A 165 0.59 12.74 19.74
C SER A 165 0.54 14.26 19.88
N ASP A 166 1.69 14.93 19.95
CA ASP A 166 1.81 16.39 19.89
C ASP A 166 2.27 16.85 18.48
N PRO A 167 1.50 17.72 17.78
CA PRO A 167 1.87 18.23 16.46
C PRO A 167 3.18 19.04 16.45
N VAL A 168 3.52 19.76 17.53
CA VAL A 168 4.76 20.55 17.59
C VAL A 168 5.96 19.62 17.73
N HIS A 169 5.88 18.67 18.66
CA HIS A 169 6.90 17.65 18.85
C HIS A 169 7.12 16.80 17.58
N ALA A 170 6.07 16.44 16.85
CA ALA A 170 6.18 15.73 15.57
C ALA A 170 7.05 16.49 14.55
N ALA A 171 6.79 17.80 14.40
CA ALA A 171 7.52 18.65 13.47
C ALA A 171 9.00 18.81 13.88
N ASN A 172 9.25 19.02 15.18
CA ASN A 172 10.61 19.15 15.71
C ASN A 172 11.44 17.88 15.47
N ILE A 173 10.88 16.69 15.70
CA ILE A 173 11.58 15.43 15.44
C ILE A 173 11.82 15.22 13.95
N ALA A 174 10.84 15.49 13.09
CA ALA A 174 11.01 15.35 11.64
C ALA A 174 12.14 16.27 11.11
N ASN A 175 12.20 17.51 11.61
CA ASN A 175 13.29 18.45 11.32
C ASN A 175 14.63 17.95 11.88
N ALA A 176 14.66 17.47 13.12
CA ALA A 176 15.86 16.95 13.75
C ALA A 176 16.42 15.72 13.00
N ILE A 177 15.58 14.87 12.41
CA ILE A 177 16.03 13.75 11.57
C ILE A 177 16.72 14.27 10.31
N ALA A 178 16.15 15.28 9.66
CA ALA A 178 16.75 15.87 8.46
C ALA A 178 18.09 16.55 8.77
N GLU A 179 18.16 17.29 9.88
CA GLU A 179 19.37 17.96 10.35
C GLU A 179 20.45 16.95 10.76
N ALA A 180 20.09 15.91 11.53
CA ALA A 180 21.02 14.85 11.93
C ALA A 180 21.62 14.09 10.73
N TYR A 181 20.87 13.95 9.62
CA TYR A 181 21.41 13.39 8.39
C TYR A 181 22.44 14.32 7.74
N ILE A 182 22.15 15.62 7.66
CA ILE A 182 23.07 16.63 7.12
C ILE A 182 24.36 16.68 7.96
N ASP A 183 24.23 16.69 9.28
CA ASP A 183 25.36 16.68 10.22
C ASP A 183 26.19 15.41 10.09
N ASN A 184 25.53 14.24 9.96
CA ASN A 184 26.22 12.97 9.77
C ASN A 184 26.99 12.93 8.42
N GLU A 185 26.41 13.50 7.36
CA GLU A 185 27.09 13.59 6.05
C GLU A 185 28.30 14.54 6.12
N LEU A 186 28.14 15.70 6.76
CA LEU A 186 29.24 16.64 7.03
C LEU A 186 30.37 16.00 7.81
N GLU A 187 30.03 15.34 8.92
CA GLU A 187 31.02 14.69 9.79
C GLU A 187 31.71 13.54 9.05
N THR A 188 30.97 12.73 8.28
CA THR A 188 31.56 11.64 7.49
C THR A 188 32.55 12.19 6.46
N LYS A 189 32.19 13.23 5.71
CA LYS A 189 33.08 13.89 4.75
C LYS A 189 34.29 14.51 5.44
N TYR A 190 34.08 15.20 6.56
CA TYR A 190 35.15 15.79 7.36
C TYR A 190 36.13 14.73 7.85
N GLN A 191 35.66 13.60 8.37
CA GLN A 191 36.51 12.51 8.84
C GLN A 191 37.28 11.83 7.71
N VAL A 192 36.65 11.62 6.54
CA VAL A 192 37.33 11.06 5.36
C VAL A 192 38.45 12.00 4.90
N THR A 193 38.16 13.29 4.74
CA THR A 193 39.16 14.29 4.34
C THR A 193 40.28 14.41 5.38
N ARG A 194 39.95 14.46 6.68
CA ARG A 194 40.93 14.53 7.77
C ARG A 194 41.86 13.31 7.81
N ARG A 195 41.32 12.09 7.63
CA ARG A 195 42.13 10.86 7.56
C ARG A 195 43.05 10.88 6.34
N ALA A 196 42.55 11.30 5.19
CA ALA A 196 43.35 11.47 3.98
C ALA A 196 44.46 12.51 4.18
N SER A 197 44.17 13.68 4.76
CA SER A 197 45.15 14.72 5.09
C SER A 197 46.23 14.21 6.06
N THR A 198 45.84 13.43 7.07
CA THR A 198 46.80 12.83 8.03
C THR A 198 47.72 11.82 7.33
N TRP A 199 47.18 10.99 6.45
CA TRP A 199 47.96 10.04 5.66
C TRP A 199 48.90 10.76 4.67
N LEU A 200 48.40 11.78 3.95
CA LEU A 200 49.19 12.61 3.04
C LEU A 200 50.33 13.31 3.78
N GLN A 201 50.08 13.86 4.97
CA GLN A 201 51.10 14.49 5.80
C GLN A 201 52.24 13.52 6.15
N GLY A 202 51.91 12.28 6.54
CA GLY A 202 52.90 11.23 6.78
C GLY A 202 53.72 10.92 5.52
N ARG A 203 53.05 10.76 4.37
CA ARG A 203 53.70 10.47 3.09
C ARG A 203 54.58 11.63 2.61
N ILE A 204 54.16 12.87 2.77
CA ILE A 204 54.95 14.07 2.43
C ILE A 204 56.22 14.13 3.26
N LYS A 205 56.16 13.78 4.56
CA LYS A 205 57.35 13.73 5.41
C LYS A 205 58.37 12.69 4.91
N GLU A 206 57.90 11.52 4.51
CA GLU A 206 58.73 10.46 3.92
C GLU A 206 59.32 10.88 2.56
N LEU A 207 58.50 11.41 1.66
CA LEU A 207 58.94 11.90 0.35
C LEU A 207 59.92 13.07 0.47
N ARG A 208 59.75 13.94 1.47
CA ARG A 208 60.71 15.02 1.76
C ARG A 208 62.07 14.46 2.16
N ALA A 209 62.10 13.41 2.99
CA ALA A 209 63.35 12.75 3.35
C ALA A 209 64.00 12.09 2.12
N GLN A 210 63.21 11.35 1.32
CA GLN A 210 63.70 10.74 0.08
C GLN A 210 64.25 11.77 -0.92
N ALA A 211 63.57 12.91 -1.10
CA ALA A 211 64.04 13.98 -1.96
C ALA A 211 65.34 14.62 -1.42
N ALA A 212 65.43 14.84 -0.11
CA ALA A 212 66.64 15.37 0.52
C ALA A 212 67.82 14.39 0.41
N ASP A 213 67.58 13.09 0.60
CA ASP A 213 68.60 12.04 0.43
C ASP A 213 69.07 11.95 -1.03
N ALA A 214 68.15 12.07 -1.99
CA ALA A 214 68.49 12.10 -3.42
C ALA A 214 69.29 13.37 -3.79
N ASP A 215 68.90 14.54 -3.27
CA ASP A 215 69.65 15.79 -3.47
C ASP A 215 71.05 15.72 -2.82
N LEU A 216 71.15 15.09 -1.65
CA LEU A 216 72.43 14.86 -0.96
C LEU A 216 73.32 13.88 -1.74
N ALA A 217 72.76 12.80 -2.29
CA ALA A 217 73.51 11.88 -3.15
C ALA A 217 74.05 12.59 -4.41
N VAL A 218 73.29 13.51 -5.01
CA VAL A 218 73.77 14.36 -6.11
C VAL A 218 74.91 15.26 -5.64
N PHE A 219 74.78 15.89 -4.47
CA PHE A 219 75.82 16.76 -3.91
C PHE A 219 77.11 15.99 -3.61
N GLU A 220 77.02 14.87 -2.88
CA GLU A 220 78.17 14.01 -2.56
C GLU A 220 78.85 13.47 -3.82
N TYR A 221 78.07 13.12 -4.85
CA TYR A 221 78.62 12.69 -6.14
C TYR A 221 79.36 13.83 -6.86
N LYS A 222 78.83 15.06 -6.81
CA LYS A 222 79.51 16.25 -7.34
C LYS A 222 80.81 16.55 -6.58
N GLU A 223 80.79 16.44 -5.25
CA GLU A 223 81.96 16.67 -4.40
C GLU A 223 83.05 15.61 -4.62
N LYS A 224 82.69 14.32 -4.61
CA LYS A 224 83.62 13.19 -4.78
C LYS A 224 84.32 13.21 -6.13
N ASN A 225 83.57 13.49 -7.19
CA ASN A 225 84.11 13.52 -8.56
C ASN A 225 84.58 14.91 -8.98
N LYS A 226 84.59 15.89 -8.07
CA LYS A 226 84.99 17.29 -8.30
C LYS A 226 84.36 17.88 -9.57
N ILE A 227 83.10 17.54 -9.84
CA ILE A 227 82.37 18.03 -11.00
C ILE A 227 81.92 19.45 -10.68
N ILE A 228 82.83 20.40 -10.92
CA ILE A 228 82.52 21.82 -10.84
C ILE A 228 82.00 22.23 -12.20
N ASP A 229 80.71 22.50 -12.29
CA ASP A 229 80.06 22.96 -13.51
C ASP A 229 80.46 24.43 -13.76
N TYR A 230 81.58 24.63 -14.46
CA TYR A 230 81.98 25.95 -14.93
C TYR A 230 81.22 26.26 -16.21
N GLY A 231 80.03 26.85 -16.10
CA GLY A 231 79.31 27.30 -17.29
C GLY A 231 77.88 27.76 -17.06
N ASN A 232 77.72 29.08 -16.94
CA ASN A 232 76.54 29.88 -17.28
C ASN A 232 75.16 29.41 -16.78
N VAL A 233 74.69 30.10 -15.74
CA VAL A 233 73.26 30.33 -15.50
C VAL A 233 72.66 30.96 -16.76
N SER A 234 72.14 30.14 -17.65
CA SER A 234 71.23 30.55 -18.72
C SER A 234 69.94 29.78 -18.59
N VAL A 235 69.04 30.40 -17.84
CA VAL A 235 67.58 30.49 -18.01
C VAL A 235 66.89 29.25 -18.60
N SER A 236 66.05 28.66 -17.75
CA SER A 236 65.03 27.67 -18.04
C SER A 236 64.18 28.05 -19.26
N GLY A 237 64.43 27.41 -20.39
CA GLY A 237 63.59 27.46 -21.59
C GLY A 237 63.63 26.09 -22.31
N PRO A 238 62.48 25.56 -22.77
CA PRO A 238 62.42 24.26 -23.43
C PRO A 238 63.02 24.39 -24.83
N GLY A 239 64.33 24.12 -24.94
CA GLY A 239 65.10 24.29 -26.17
C GLY A 239 66.56 24.69 -25.96
N ALA A 240 67.05 24.75 -24.72
CA ALA A 240 68.45 25.06 -24.44
C ALA A 240 69.38 23.97 -25.01
N ALA A 241 70.12 24.36 -26.04
CA ALA A 241 71.16 23.56 -26.68
C ALA A 241 72.16 23.09 -25.62
N SER A 242 72.42 21.78 -25.68
CA SER A 242 73.45 21.04 -24.95
C SER A 242 74.70 21.89 -24.69
N GLY A 243 75.04 22.05 -23.40
CA GLY A 243 76.30 22.64 -22.98
C GLY A 243 77.45 21.88 -23.64
N ARG A 244 78.02 22.46 -24.69
CA ARG A 244 79.17 21.88 -25.41
C ARG A 244 80.37 21.91 -24.46
N LEU A 245 80.99 20.76 -24.24
CA LEU A 245 82.13 20.67 -23.33
C LEU A 245 83.33 21.42 -23.93
N ILE A 246 84.14 22.03 -23.07
CA ILE A 246 85.46 22.58 -23.45
C ILE A 246 86.32 21.48 -24.12
N GLY A 247 86.20 20.24 -23.64
CA GLY A 247 86.84 19.06 -24.24
C GLY A 247 86.37 18.76 -25.67
N ASP A 248 85.10 18.98 -26.02
CA ASP A 248 84.59 18.75 -27.37
C ASP A 248 85.11 19.80 -28.36
N GLN A 249 85.24 21.05 -27.90
CA GLN A 249 85.85 22.12 -28.69
C GLN A 249 87.35 21.85 -28.92
N GLN A 250 88.06 21.41 -27.88
CA GLN A 250 89.48 21.03 -27.97
C GLN A 250 89.70 19.78 -28.83
N LEU A 251 88.81 18.79 -28.77
CA LEU A 251 88.84 17.59 -29.62
C LEU A 251 88.64 17.95 -31.09
N SER A 252 87.66 18.82 -31.40
CA SER A 252 87.41 19.26 -32.77
C SER A 252 88.59 20.06 -33.34
N GLU A 253 89.22 20.90 -32.52
CA GLU A 253 90.39 21.69 -32.91
C GLU A 253 91.64 20.81 -33.07
N LEU A 254 91.88 19.85 -32.17
CA LEU A 254 92.97 18.88 -32.34
C LEU A 254 92.77 18.00 -33.57
N ASN A 255 91.53 17.59 -33.86
CA ASN A 255 91.23 16.78 -35.03
C ASN A 255 91.46 17.58 -36.33
N SER A 256 91.08 18.87 -36.38
CA SER A 256 91.36 19.72 -37.54
C SER A 256 92.88 19.92 -37.73
N GLN A 257 93.61 20.17 -36.64
CA GLN A 257 95.07 20.30 -36.64
C GLN A 257 95.77 18.99 -37.04
N LEU A 258 95.28 17.84 -36.59
CA LEU A 258 95.81 16.52 -36.96
C LEU A 258 95.58 16.26 -38.46
N MET A 259 94.41 16.58 -39.01
CA MET A 259 94.15 16.42 -40.45
C MET A 259 95.05 17.33 -41.29
N ALA A 260 95.26 18.57 -40.87
CA ALA A 260 96.19 19.48 -41.52
C ALA A 260 97.64 18.95 -41.46
N THR A 261 98.06 18.43 -40.30
CA THR A 261 99.42 17.89 -40.10
C THR A 261 99.62 16.61 -40.90
N ARG A 262 98.64 15.69 -40.94
CA ARG A 262 98.64 14.51 -41.81
C ARG A 262 98.80 14.88 -43.28
N GLY A 263 98.09 15.92 -43.72
CA GLY A 263 98.26 16.47 -45.07
C GLY A 263 99.70 16.92 -45.33
N ALA A 264 100.29 17.66 -44.39
CA ALA A 264 101.68 18.12 -44.49
C ALA A 264 102.70 16.97 -44.46
N THR A 265 102.51 15.94 -43.61
CA THR A 265 103.36 14.75 -43.57
C THR A 265 103.28 13.99 -44.90
N ALA A 266 102.08 13.81 -45.45
CA ALA A 266 101.88 13.14 -46.73
C ALA A 266 102.54 13.91 -47.88
N GLU A 267 102.46 15.25 -47.87
CA GLU A 267 103.13 16.10 -48.85
C GLU A 267 104.66 16.01 -48.73
N ALA A 268 105.21 16.13 -47.52
CA ALA A 268 106.65 15.99 -47.27
C ALA A 268 107.17 14.61 -47.69
N LYS A 269 106.41 13.55 -47.40
CA LYS A 269 106.72 12.18 -47.83
C LYS A 269 106.73 12.07 -49.36
N ALA A 270 105.71 12.59 -50.04
CA ALA A 270 105.64 12.55 -51.50
C ALA A 270 106.81 13.29 -52.16
N ARG A 271 107.31 14.38 -51.55
CA ARG A 271 108.52 15.09 -52.01
C ARG A 271 109.78 14.25 -51.80
N LEU A 272 109.91 13.59 -50.65
CA LEU A 272 111.03 12.69 -50.34
C LEU A 272 111.06 11.48 -51.28
N ASP A 273 109.94 10.77 -51.45
CA ASP A 273 109.84 9.61 -52.32
C ASP A 273 110.21 9.99 -53.77
N ARG A 274 109.77 11.17 -54.22
CA ARG A 274 110.09 11.69 -55.57
C ARG A 274 111.59 11.97 -55.75
N ILE A 275 112.28 12.60 -54.78
CA ILE A 275 113.72 12.86 -54.91
C ILE A 275 114.53 11.56 -54.80
N GLU A 276 114.09 10.60 -53.99
CA GLU A 276 114.73 9.27 -53.90
C GLU A 276 114.60 8.49 -55.21
N ASP A 277 113.46 8.59 -55.91
CA ASP A 277 113.31 7.98 -57.22
C ASP A 277 114.15 8.68 -58.29
N VAL A 278 114.30 10.00 -58.22
CA VAL A 278 115.24 10.76 -59.06
C VAL A 278 116.69 10.32 -58.82
N LEU A 279 117.09 10.09 -57.56
CA LEU A 279 118.43 9.60 -57.20
C LEU A 279 118.74 8.21 -57.75
N LYS A 280 117.72 7.38 -58.03
CA LYS A 280 117.87 6.06 -58.65
C LYS A 280 117.98 6.12 -60.18
N GLN A 281 117.55 7.20 -60.80
CA GLN A 281 117.63 7.42 -62.25
C GLN A 281 118.92 8.15 -62.64
N ASP A 282 119.36 8.01 -63.88
CA ASP A 282 120.56 8.71 -64.36
C ASP A 282 120.31 10.23 -64.41
N VAL A 283 121.18 11.02 -63.76
CA VAL A 283 121.05 12.48 -63.52
C VAL A 283 121.00 13.28 -64.84
N ARG A 284 121.39 12.66 -65.96
CA ARG A 284 121.46 13.26 -67.30
C ARG A 284 120.08 13.49 -67.94
N ASP A 285 119.01 12.89 -67.42
CA ASP A 285 117.69 12.91 -68.06
C ASP A 285 116.91 14.21 -67.82
N ALA A 286 116.21 14.70 -68.85
CA ALA A 286 115.62 16.04 -68.88
C ALA A 286 114.40 16.21 -67.96
N THR A 287 113.74 15.10 -67.62
CA THR A 287 112.52 15.00 -66.80
C THR A 287 112.75 15.30 -65.32
N VAL A 288 114.00 15.23 -64.88
CA VAL A 288 114.40 15.38 -63.48
C VAL A 288 114.37 16.84 -63.00
N ALA A 289 114.62 17.83 -63.86
CA ALA A 289 114.77 19.23 -63.41
C ALA A 289 113.46 20.04 -63.35
N ASP A 290 112.48 19.77 -64.21
CA ASP A 290 111.21 20.51 -64.20
C ASP A 290 110.37 20.23 -62.95
N THR A 291 110.63 19.11 -62.27
CA THR A 291 109.86 18.68 -61.10
C THR A 291 110.40 19.21 -59.78
N LEU A 292 111.67 19.61 -59.71
CA LEU A 292 112.34 19.93 -58.44
C LEU A 292 112.44 21.42 -58.09
N LYS A 293 112.07 22.34 -59.00
CA LYS A 293 112.00 23.81 -58.79
C LYS A 293 113.18 24.41 -58.00
N ASN A 294 114.38 23.82 -58.04
CA ASN A 294 115.54 24.31 -57.32
C ASN A 294 116.43 25.12 -58.27
N GLU A 295 116.67 26.38 -57.91
CA GLU A 295 117.44 27.32 -58.72
C GLU A 295 118.91 26.88 -58.91
N ILE A 296 119.50 26.20 -57.93
CA ILE A 296 120.90 25.73 -57.99
C ILE A 296 121.02 24.60 -59.00
N ILE A 297 120.14 23.60 -58.95
CA ILE A 297 120.11 22.49 -59.91
C ILE A 297 119.90 23.01 -61.33
N ASN A 298 118.99 23.97 -61.52
CA ASN A 298 118.76 24.59 -62.82
C ASN A 298 120.01 25.34 -63.34
N ARG A 299 120.68 26.12 -62.49
CA ARG A 299 121.92 26.82 -62.87
C ARG A 299 123.05 25.86 -63.20
N LEU A 300 123.25 24.81 -62.39
CA LEU A 300 124.24 23.76 -62.66
C LEU A 300 123.95 23.06 -63.98
N ARG A 301 122.66 22.77 -64.26
CA ARG A 301 122.23 22.11 -65.50
C ARG A 301 122.48 22.97 -66.72
N THR A 302 122.11 24.25 -66.68
CA THR A 302 122.38 25.18 -67.78
C THR A 302 123.87 25.26 -68.07
N ARG A 303 124.72 25.28 -67.04
CA ARG A 303 126.18 25.22 -67.21
C ARG A 303 126.66 23.90 -67.82
N TYR A 304 126.12 22.76 -67.37
CA TYR A 304 126.44 21.45 -67.95
C TYR A 304 126.05 21.37 -69.43
N LEU A 305 124.86 21.84 -69.80
CA LEU A 305 124.39 21.83 -71.19
C LEU A 305 125.22 22.75 -72.09
N ASP A 306 125.62 23.94 -71.62
CA ASP A 306 126.54 24.82 -72.35
C ASP A 306 127.91 24.16 -72.55
N MET A 307 128.46 23.51 -71.51
CA MET A 307 129.72 22.77 -71.63
C MET A 307 129.60 21.56 -72.55
N ALA A 308 128.48 20.83 -72.52
CA ALA A 308 128.20 19.71 -73.40
C ALA A 308 128.10 20.16 -74.87
N ALA A 309 127.43 21.28 -75.16
CA ALA A 309 127.35 21.84 -76.51
C ALA A 309 128.74 22.30 -77.02
N ARG A 310 129.56 22.89 -76.14
CA ARG A 310 130.95 23.24 -76.46
C ARG A 310 131.81 22.01 -76.71
N GLU A 311 131.71 20.97 -75.88
CA GLU A 311 132.42 19.70 -76.10
C GLU A 311 132.02 19.05 -77.42
N ALA A 312 130.72 19.04 -77.76
CA ALA A 312 130.23 18.51 -79.02
C ALA A 312 130.79 19.28 -80.23
N SER A 313 130.84 20.62 -80.17
CA SER A 313 131.42 21.42 -81.26
C SER A 313 132.95 21.27 -81.37
N TRP A 314 133.66 21.17 -80.24
CA TRP A 314 135.12 21.04 -80.21
C TRP A 314 135.58 19.63 -80.61
N SER A 315 134.83 18.59 -80.24
CA SER A 315 135.12 17.21 -80.62
C SER A 315 134.97 16.98 -82.13
N VAL A 316 134.04 17.69 -82.78
CA VAL A 316 133.89 17.68 -84.25
C VAL A 316 135.05 18.41 -84.94
N GLN A 317 135.50 19.55 -84.42
CA GLN A 317 136.55 20.37 -85.06
C GLN A 317 137.97 19.83 -84.85
N TYR A 318 138.31 19.40 -83.63
CA TYR A 318 139.69 19.06 -83.24
C TYR A 318 139.91 17.57 -82.95
N GLY A 319 138.85 16.75 -83.07
CA GLY A 319 138.85 15.33 -82.70
C GLY A 319 138.57 15.09 -81.22
N SER A 320 138.00 13.94 -80.90
CA SER A 320 137.49 13.59 -79.56
C SER A 320 138.56 13.49 -78.46
N ASN A 321 139.84 13.31 -78.84
CA ASN A 321 140.97 13.13 -77.91
C ASN A 321 141.81 14.41 -77.71
N HIS A 322 141.39 15.56 -78.25
CA HIS A 322 142.12 16.81 -78.03
C HIS A 322 142.07 17.24 -76.55
N LEU A 323 143.20 17.75 -76.02
CA LEU A 323 143.33 18.09 -74.59
C LEU A 323 142.20 19.00 -74.09
N ALA A 324 141.73 19.93 -74.92
CA ALA A 324 140.65 20.81 -74.54
C ALA A 324 139.26 20.14 -74.47
N ALA A 325 139.00 19.12 -75.30
CA ALA A 325 137.77 18.33 -75.20
C ALA A 325 137.78 17.44 -73.94
N VAL A 326 138.94 16.87 -73.59
CA VAL A 326 139.13 16.13 -72.34
C VAL A 326 138.91 17.04 -71.13
N ASN A 327 139.49 18.25 -71.12
CA ASN A 327 139.29 19.22 -70.05
C ASN A 327 137.80 19.60 -69.88
N LEU A 328 137.06 19.78 -70.99
CA LEU A 328 135.62 20.03 -70.94
C LEU A 328 134.85 18.83 -70.37
N ARG A 329 135.21 17.59 -70.74
CA ARG A 329 134.62 16.38 -70.12
C ARG A 329 134.89 16.30 -68.63
N THR A 330 136.11 16.60 -68.18
CA THR A 330 136.45 16.63 -66.74
C THR A 330 135.62 17.69 -66.01
N GLN A 331 135.44 18.89 -66.59
CA GLN A 331 134.57 19.93 -66.02
C GLN A 331 133.10 19.50 -66.01
N MET A 332 132.63 18.78 -67.03
CA MET A 332 131.29 18.20 -67.07
C MET A 332 131.09 17.16 -65.96
N ASP A 333 132.06 16.28 -65.73
CA ASP A 333 132.01 15.29 -64.64
C ASP A 333 132.02 15.96 -63.25
N GLU A 334 132.79 17.04 -63.08
CA GLU A 334 132.78 17.84 -61.86
C GLU A 334 131.42 18.52 -61.61
N LEU A 335 130.78 19.03 -62.68
CA LEU A 335 129.41 19.55 -62.61
C LEU A 335 128.40 18.44 -62.26
N LEU A 336 128.54 17.23 -62.82
CA LEU A 336 127.67 16.09 -62.49
C LEU A 336 127.83 15.66 -61.02
N ARG A 337 129.06 15.63 -60.48
CA ARG A 337 129.30 15.38 -59.05
C ARG A 337 128.65 16.45 -58.19
N SER A 338 128.85 17.72 -58.54
CA SER A 338 128.24 18.86 -57.85
C SER A 338 126.70 18.80 -57.86
N MET A 339 126.10 18.36 -58.97
CA MET A 339 124.65 18.10 -59.05
C MET A 339 124.22 16.96 -58.13
N SER A 340 124.95 15.84 -58.13
CA SER A 340 124.62 14.70 -57.27
C SER A 340 124.75 15.04 -55.78
N ASP A 341 125.74 15.85 -55.40
CA ASP A 341 125.91 16.33 -54.03
C ASP A 341 124.78 17.26 -53.61
N GLU A 342 124.37 18.17 -54.50
CA GLU A 342 123.23 19.06 -54.24
C GLU A 342 121.91 18.27 -54.18
N LEU A 343 121.69 17.27 -55.03
CA LEU A 343 120.52 16.38 -54.95
C LEU A 343 120.50 15.60 -53.63
N ASN A 344 121.65 15.08 -53.17
CA ASN A 344 121.77 14.42 -51.87
C ASN A 344 121.50 15.38 -50.71
N ARG A 345 121.96 16.64 -50.80
CA ARG A 345 121.68 17.68 -49.80
C ARG A 345 120.19 18.02 -49.74
N ILE A 346 119.52 18.12 -50.89
CA ILE A 346 118.07 18.32 -50.98
C ILE A 346 117.33 17.12 -50.39
N ALA A 347 117.74 15.90 -50.72
CA ALA A 347 117.15 14.68 -50.17
C ALA A 347 117.30 14.60 -48.65
N ALA A 348 118.45 15.00 -48.10
CA ALA A 348 118.65 15.10 -46.66
C ALA A 348 117.73 16.17 -46.02
N SER A 349 117.52 17.30 -46.68
CA SER A 349 116.57 18.34 -46.24
C SER A 349 115.14 17.80 -46.22
N TYR A 350 114.68 17.17 -47.30
CA TYR A 350 113.34 16.57 -47.37
C TYR A 350 113.14 15.42 -46.39
N ARG A 351 114.18 14.62 -46.13
CA ARG A 351 114.13 13.58 -45.09
C ARG A 351 113.94 14.20 -43.71
N SER A 352 114.69 15.25 -43.40
CA SER A 352 114.53 15.99 -42.14
C SER A 352 113.14 16.63 -42.02
N GLU A 353 112.62 17.24 -43.08
CA GLU A 353 111.26 17.81 -43.11
C GLU A 353 110.18 16.75 -42.87
N PHE A 354 110.31 15.58 -43.50
CA PHE A 354 109.40 14.45 -43.28
C PHE A 354 109.47 13.92 -41.85
N GLU A 355 110.67 13.73 -41.28
CA GLU A 355 110.84 13.29 -39.89
C GLU A 355 110.24 14.28 -38.89
N ILE A 356 110.43 15.58 -39.11
CA ILE A 356 109.83 16.64 -38.29
C ILE A 356 108.29 16.62 -38.40
N ALA A 357 107.75 16.50 -39.61
CA ALA A 357 106.31 16.45 -39.85
C ALA A 357 105.68 15.20 -39.20
N LYS A 358 106.32 14.04 -39.37
CA LYS A 358 105.88 12.77 -38.77
C LYS A 358 105.94 12.81 -37.24
N ALA A 359 106.99 13.37 -36.65
CA ALA A 359 107.09 13.53 -35.20
C ALA A 359 105.98 14.45 -34.65
N ARG A 360 105.59 15.49 -35.39
CA ARG A 360 104.46 16.36 -35.03
C ARG A 360 103.12 15.63 -35.13
N GLU A 361 102.92 14.83 -36.17
CA GLU A 361 101.73 13.99 -36.33
C GLU A 361 101.58 13.02 -35.16
N GLU A 362 102.63 12.25 -34.84
CA GLU A 362 102.61 11.30 -33.71
C GLU A 362 102.37 12.00 -32.36
N ALA A 363 102.91 13.20 -32.16
CA ALA A 363 102.68 13.98 -30.95
C ALA A 363 101.21 14.44 -30.82
N LEU A 364 100.60 14.87 -31.93
CA LEU A 364 99.18 15.24 -31.97
C LEU A 364 98.27 14.01 -31.80
N GLU A 365 98.62 12.86 -32.37
CA GLU A 365 97.89 11.60 -32.16
C GLU A 365 97.90 11.15 -30.70
N ARG A 366 99.06 11.20 -30.02
CA ARG A 366 99.16 10.87 -28.59
C ARG A 366 98.33 11.82 -27.75
N ARG A 367 98.39 13.11 -28.03
CA ARG A 367 97.60 14.14 -27.33
C ARG A 367 96.10 13.97 -27.55
N LEU A 368 95.69 13.58 -28.76
CA LEU A 368 94.30 13.24 -29.07
C LEU A 368 93.85 12.00 -28.28
N ALA A 369 94.66 10.94 -28.25
CA ALA A 369 94.34 9.72 -27.50
C ALA A 369 94.23 9.97 -25.99
N GLU A 370 95.13 10.78 -25.42
CA GLU A 370 95.08 11.23 -24.03
C GLU A 370 93.78 12.01 -23.76
N LEU A 371 93.47 13.03 -24.56
CA LEU A 371 92.26 13.85 -24.41
C LEU A 371 90.97 13.03 -24.60
N VAL A 372 90.95 12.05 -25.51
CA VAL A 372 89.81 11.14 -25.69
C VAL A 372 89.61 10.25 -24.46
N SER A 373 90.69 9.74 -23.86
CA SER A 373 90.61 8.91 -22.65
C SER A 373 90.14 9.70 -21.42
N GLU A 374 90.60 10.94 -21.27
CA GLU A 374 90.17 11.88 -20.23
C GLU A 374 88.72 12.34 -20.43
N SER A 375 88.32 12.56 -21.68
CA SER A 375 86.93 12.89 -22.02
C SER A 375 85.98 11.73 -21.71
N GLN A 376 86.39 10.47 -21.95
CA GLN A 376 85.56 9.29 -21.65
C GLN A 376 85.28 9.09 -20.16
N SER A 377 86.26 9.29 -19.27
CA SER A 377 86.02 9.22 -17.82
C SER A 377 85.08 10.34 -17.37
N THR A 378 85.33 11.57 -17.84
CA THR A 378 84.46 12.73 -17.58
C THR A 378 83.03 12.50 -18.08
N TYR A 379 82.85 11.84 -19.24
CA TYR A 379 81.55 11.50 -19.79
C TYR A 379 80.82 10.45 -18.93
N ARG A 380 81.52 9.41 -18.44
CA ARG A 380 80.94 8.39 -17.54
C ARG A 380 80.48 9.01 -16.23
N ASP A 381 81.30 9.88 -15.65
CA ASP A 381 80.97 10.57 -14.40
C ASP A 381 79.76 11.51 -14.58
N ARG A 382 79.66 12.20 -15.74
CA ARG A 382 78.46 13.01 -16.06
C ARG A 382 77.19 12.18 -16.30
N ILE A 383 77.28 11.00 -16.90
CA ILE A 383 76.13 10.11 -17.05
C ILE A 383 75.64 9.64 -15.68
N GLY A 384 76.56 9.22 -14.80
CA GLY A 384 76.22 8.86 -13.42
C GLY A 384 75.59 10.02 -12.64
N LEU A 385 76.09 11.24 -12.84
CA LEU A 385 75.48 12.45 -12.29
C LEU A 385 74.07 12.70 -12.88
N GLY A 386 73.90 12.53 -14.18
CA GLY A 386 72.62 12.73 -14.87
C GLY A 386 71.53 11.78 -14.38
N ASP A 387 71.88 10.52 -14.10
CA ASP A 387 70.97 9.54 -13.52
C ASP A 387 70.53 9.94 -12.10
N LEU A 388 71.47 10.38 -11.25
CA LEU A 388 71.18 10.87 -9.90
C LEU A 388 70.35 12.17 -9.93
N GLU A 389 70.68 13.13 -10.80
CA GLU A 389 69.93 14.38 -10.96
C GLU A 389 68.50 14.13 -11.48
N SER A 390 68.33 13.17 -12.40
CA SER A 390 67.02 12.74 -12.86
C SER A 390 66.21 12.12 -11.70
N GLY A 391 66.83 11.23 -10.92
CA GLY A 391 66.21 10.64 -9.73
C GLY A 391 65.80 11.67 -8.67
N ALA A 392 66.65 12.67 -8.42
CA ALA A 392 66.35 13.79 -7.53
C ALA A 392 65.19 14.65 -8.06
N LYS A 393 65.20 14.99 -9.36
CA LYS A 393 64.10 15.73 -10.01
C LYS A 393 62.77 14.99 -9.93
N VAL A 394 62.75 13.68 -10.18
CA VAL A 394 61.53 12.86 -10.07
C VAL A 394 61.02 12.84 -8.64
N SER A 395 61.90 12.64 -7.65
CA SER A 395 61.52 12.63 -6.23
C SER A 395 60.94 13.98 -5.80
N ARG A 396 61.52 15.09 -6.26
CA ARG A 396 61.03 16.45 -6.03
C ARG A 396 59.68 16.70 -6.69
N ALA A 397 59.50 16.28 -7.95
CA ALA A 397 58.24 16.44 -8.67
C ALA A 397 57.08 15.65 -8.00
N ILE A 398 57.36 14.44 -7.50
CA ILE A 398 56.38 13.66 -6.73
C ILE A 398 56.05 14.39 -5.42
N TYR A 399 57.07 14.84 -4.68
CA TYR A 399 56.86 15.63 -3.46
C TYR A 399 55.98 16.86 -3.71
N ASP A 400 56.27 17.65 -4.74
CA ASP A 400 55.52 18.86 -5.09
C ASP A 400 54.06 18.53 -5.48
N THR A 401 53.84 17.46 -6.25
CA THR A 401 52.49 17.00 -6.62
C THR A 401 51.68 16.58 -5.39
N PHE A 402 52.29 15.85 -4.45
CA PHE A 402 51.63 15.44 -3.22
C PHE A 402 51.41 16.62 -2.27
N LEU A 403 52.34 17.58 -2.23
CA LEU A 403 52.18 18.82 -1.48
C LEU A 403 50.98 19.62 -2.02
N GLN A 404 50.85 19.75 -3.34
CA GLN A 404 49.71 20.41 -3.96
C GLN A 404 48.39 19.71 -3.59
N ARG A 405 48.33 18.37 -3.69
CA ARG A 405 47.14 17.59 -3.27
C ARG A 405 46.82 17.75 -1.79
N TYR A 406 47.83 17.87 -0.94
CA TYR A 406 47.64 18.14 0.49
C TYR A 406 47.09 19.54 0.74
N LEU A 407 47.59 20.56 0.05
CA LEU A 407 47.05 21.92 0.13
C LEU A 407 45.60 21.98 -0.35
N GLU A 408 45.27 21.27 -1.44
CA GLU A 408 43.89 21.12 -1.94
C GLU A 408 42.98 20.43 -0.89
N ALA A 409 43.43 19.34 -0.29
CA ALA A 409 42.70 18.64 0.77
C ALA A 409 42.48 19.53 2.02
N MET A 410 43.48 20.33 2.41
CA MET A 410 43.39 21.29 3.51
C MET A 410 42.38 22.41 3.22
N GLN A 411 42.36 22.93 1.99
CA GLN A 411 41.39 23.95 1.59
C GLN A 411 39.96 23.38 1.62
N GLN A 412 39.75 22.15 1.16
CA GLN A 412 38.45 21.47 1.23
C GLN A 412 37.99 21.19 2.67
N GLN A 413 38.91 20.89 3.59
CA GLN A 413 38.57 20.71 5.00
C GLN A 413 37.94 21.96 5.63
N SER A 414 38.30 23.16 5.15
CA SER A 414 37.76 24.43 5.66
C SER A 414 36.36 24.77 5.12
N PHE A 415 35.93 24.17 4.00
CA PHE A 415 34.62 24.40 3.38
C PHE A 415 33.92 23.09 3.00
N PRO A 416 33.45 22.29 3.97
CA PRO A 416 32.65 21.10 3.67
C PRO A 416 31.27 21.55 3.15
N ILE A 417 31.03 21.35 1.85
CA ILE A 417 29.72 21.62 1.22
C ILE A 417 28.86 20.36 1.35
N THR A 418 27.62 20.52 1.80
CA THR A 418 26.66 19.41 1.91
C THR A 418 26.01 19.13 0.57
N GLU A 419 25.94 17.85 0.20
CA GLU A 419 25.17 17.38 -0.95
C GLU A 419 23.67 17.30 -0.62
N ALA A 420 23.29 17.52 0.64
CA ALA A 420 21.91 17.48 1.11
C ALA A 420 21.48 18.85 1.66
N ARG A 421 20.25 19.26 1.32
CA ARG A 421 19.63 20.49 1.85
C ARG A 421 18.15 20.27 2.12
N VAL A 422 17.64 20.91 3.16
CA VAL A 422 16.19 20.92 3.46
C VAL A 422 15.50 21.85 2.47
N ILE A 423 14.50 21.33 1.73
CA ILE A 423 13.63 22.14 0.87
C ILE A 423 12.55 22.79 1.72
N ASN A 424 11.78 21.95 2.41
CA ASN A 424 10.69 22.37 3.28
C ASN A 424 10.93 21.77 4.66
N PRO A 425 11.12 22.59 5.71
CA PRO A 425 11.09 22.08 7.07
C PRO A 425 9.69 21.56 7.40
N ALA A 426 9.62 20.57 8.27
CA ALA A 426 8.38 20.08 8.83
C ALA A 426 7.69 21.18 9.63
N THR A 427 6.42 21.41 9.34
CA THR A 427 5.54 22.30 10.09
C THR A 427 4.54 21.48 10.91
N PRO A 428 4.06 22.01 12.05
CA PRO A 428 3.04 21.34 12.86
C PRO A 428 1.75 21.15 12.04
N PRO A 429 1.26 19.91 11.86
CA PRO A 429 0.05 19.66 11.09
C PRO A 429 -1.20 20.21 11.80
N SER A 430 -2.08 20.88 11.05
CA SER A 430 -3.32 21.46 11.58
C SER A 430 -4.42 20.43 11.85
N PHE A 431 -4.33 19.25 11.24
CA PHE A 431 -5.31 18.17 11.38
C PHE A 431 -4.62 16.89 11.87
N LYS A 432 -5.35 16.11 12.68
CA LYS A 432 -4.92 14.77 13.10
C LYS A 432 -4.83 13.85 11.89
N SER A 433 -3.73 13.11 11.77
CA SER A 433 -3.50 12.17 10.66
C SER A 433 -4.22 10.84 10.90
N SER A 434 -4.30 10.41 12.17
CA SER A 434 -5.02 9.20 12.56
C SER A 434 -5.55 9.33 14.00
N PRO A 435 -6.73 8.78 14.32
CA PRO A 435 -7.75 8.23 13.42
C PRO A 435 -8.60 9.33 12.75
N ILE A 436 -8.91 9.15 11.46
CA ILE A 436 -9.79 10.05 10.70
C ILE A 436 -11.23 9.77 11.10
N ALA A 437 -11.89 10.75 11.74
CA ALA A 437 -13.23 10.59 12.30
C ALA A 437 -14.25 10.09 11.25
N GLY A 438 -14.20 10.64 10.03
CA GLY A 438 -15.09 10.22 8.94
C GLY A 438 -14.94 8.74 8.55
N GLN A 439 -13.71 8.22 8.50
CA GLN A 439 -13.48 6.81 8.16
C GLN A 439 -13.92 5.86 9.27
N VAL A 440 -13.64 6.20 10.53
CA VAL A 440 -14.05 5.39 11.69
C VAL A 440 -15.57 5.37 11.83
N MET A 441 -16.24 6.52 11.65
CA MET A 441 -17.71 6.58 11.68
C MET A 441 -18.35 5.84 10.50
N GLY A 442 -17.79 5.97 9.29
CA GLY A 442 -18.26 5.23 8.12
C GLY A 442 -18.14 3.72 8.29
N LEU A 443 -16.99 3.25 8.78
CA LEU A 443 -16.77 1.83 9.05
C LEU A 443 -17.67 1.31 10.19
N GLY A 444 -17.81 2.09 11.27
CA GLY A 444 -18.71 1.77 12.37
C GLY A 444 -20.17 1.64 11.91
N GLY A 445 -20.64 2.59 11.10
CA GLY A 445 -21.98 2.54 10.50
C GLY A 445 -22.19 1.32 9.61
N ALA A 446 -21.21 0.98 8.76
CA ALA A 446 -21.28 -0.19 7.89
C ALA A 446 -21.35 -1.50 8.69
N ILE A 447 -20.52 -1.65 9.73
CA ILE A 447 -20.55 -2.81 10.62
C ILE A 447 -21.89 -2.90 11.36
N GLY A 448 -22.38 -1.77 11.88
CA GLY A 448 -23.69 -1.71 12.54
C GLY A 448 -24.84 -2.12 11.64
N PHE A 449 -24.81 -1.70 10.37
CA PHE A 449 -25.81 -2.08 9.37
C PHE A 449 -25.78 -3.57 9.03
N ILE A 450 -24.58 -4.16 8.86
CA ILE A 450 -24.42 -5.59 8.57
C ILE A 450 -24.90 -6.45 9.74
N LEU A 451 -24.52 -6.10 10.97
CA LEU A 451 -24.98 -6.80 12.17
C LEU A 451 -26.49 -6.67 12.35
N ALA A 452 -27.04 -5.49 12.12
CA ALA A 452 -28.49 -5.27 12.14
C ALA A 452 -29.20 -6.10 11.09
N LEU A 453 -28.66 -6.20 9.86
CA LEU A 453 -29.21 -7.04 8.80
C LEU A 453 -29.20 -8.53 9.20
N GLY A 454 -28.14 -9.00 9.85
CA GLY A 454 -28.06 -10.38 10.34
C GLY A 454 -29.10 -10.69 11.41
N VAL A 455 -29.23 -9.83 12.43
CA VAL A 455 -30.26 -9.97 13.48
C VAL A 455 -31.67 -9.86 12.90
N ALA A 456 -31.84 -8.96 11.94
CA ALA A 456 -33.09 -8.72 11.24
C ALA A 456 -33.58 -9.97 10.47
N LEU A 457 -32.69 -10.55 9.66
CA LEU A 457 -32.95 -11.79 8.94
C LEU A 457 -33.21 -12.96 9.89
N LEU A 458 -32.43 -13.09 10.97
CA LEU A 458 -32.62 -14.15 11.96
C LEU A 458 -33.99 -14.06 12.65
N ARG A 459 -34.46 -12.84 12.94
CA ARG A 459 -35.78 -12.61 13.53
C ARG A 459 -36.91 -12.93 12.55
N GLU A 460 -36.72 -12.64 11.26
CA GLU A 460 -37.72 -12.92 10.22
C GLU A 460 -37.83 -14.44 9.97
N THR A 461 -36.70 -15.16 9.88
CA THR A 461 -36.71 -16.59 9.64
C THR A 461 -37.21 -17.41 10.83
N THR A 462 -37.13 -16.85 12.04
CA THR A 462 -37.66 -17.48 13.26
C THR A 462 -39.15 -17.20 13.50
N ASP A 463 -39.78 -16.29 12.73
CA ASP A 463 -41.20 -15.99 12.83
C ASP A 463 -42.05 -17.00 12.01
N GLY A 464 -42.52 -18.05 12.68
CA GLY A 464 -43.33 -19.11 12.09
C GLY A 464 -44.85 -18.90 12.16
N THR A 465 -45.35 -17.70 12.43
CA THR A 465 -46.79 -17.42 12.65
C THR A 465 -47.52 -17.03 11.35
N PHE A 466 -48.86 -17.06 11.36
CA PHE A 466 -49.69 -16.56 10.25
C PHE A 466 -49.90 -15.05 10.39
N ARG A 467 -49.47 -14.28 9.39
CA ARG A 467 -49.66 -12.83 9.33
C ARG A 467 -50.45 -12.36 8.11
N THR A 468 -50.54 -13.17 7.06
CA THR A 468 -51.30 -12.85 5.84
C THR A 468 -52.23 -13.99 5.44
N ALA A 469 -53.31 -13.68 4.72
CA ALA A 469 -54.23 -14.68 4.17
C ALA A 469 -53.51 -15.66 3.22
N ARG A 470 -52.60 -15.14 2.39
CA ARG A 470 -51.77 -15.96 1.48
C ARG A 470 -50.95 -17.02 2.20
N GLN A 471 -50.39 -16.73 3.38
CA GLN A 471 -49.64 -17.72 4.16
C GLN A 471 -50.52 -18.88 4.64
N VAL A 472 -51.80 -18.61 4.93
CA VAL A 472 -52.78 -19.63 5.30
C VAL A 472 -53.06 -20.53 4.09
N GLU A 473 -53.32 -19.94 2.93
CA GLU A 473 -53.59 -20.68 1.69
C GLU A 473 -52.38 -21.51 1.24
N GLU A 474 -51.18 -20.95 1.25
CA GLU A 474 -49.96 -21.65 0.85
C GLU A 474 -49.59 -22.78 1.81
N LYS A 475 -49.61 -22.52 3.14
CA LYS A 475 -49.14 -23.51 4.13
C LYS A 475 -50.21 -24.55 4.48
N LEU A 476 -51.48 -24.16 4.53
CA LEU A 476 -52.56 -25.08 4.92
C LEU A 476 -53.29 -25.68 3.72
N GLN A 477 -53.10 -25.16 2.50
CA GLN A 477 -53.83 -25.59 1.29
C GLN A 477 -55.35 -25.50 1.47
N ALA A 478 -55.80 -24.55 2.30
CA ALA A 478 -57.20 -24.28 2.64
C ALA A 478 -57.52 -22.79 2.45
N PRO A 479 -58.74 -22.44 2.03
CA PRO A 479 -59.11 -21.05 1.78
C PRO A 479 -59.14 -20.24 3.08
N CYS A 480 -58.60 -19.03 3.06
CA CYS A 480 -58.75 -18.06 4.14
C CYS A 480 -60.09 -17.33 3.98
N LEU A 481 -61.07 -17.63 4.84
CA LEU A 481 -62.42 -17.06 4.74
C LEU A 481 -62.45 -15.57 5.09
N SER A 482 -61.76 -15.19 6.16
CA SER A 482 -61.68 -13.81 6.61
C SER A 482 -60.57 -13.61 7.62
N VAL A 483 -60.13 -12.35 7.72
CA VAL A 483 -59.24 -11.85 8.77
C VAL A 483 -60.06 -10.94 9.67
N LEU A 484 -60.37 -11.40 10.89
CA LEU A 484 -61.19 -10.67 11.84
C LEU A 484 -60.31 -9.79 12.74
N PRO A 485 -60.62 -8.49 12.87
CA PRO A 485 -59.90 -7.61 13.77
C PRO A 485 -60.16 -7.97 15.23
N LEU A 486 -59.30 -7.51 16.14
CA LEU A 486 -59.55 -7.62 17.58
C LEU A 486 -60.80 -6.81 17.96
N MET A 487 -61.89 -7.50 18.30
CA MET A 487 -63.16 -6.87 18.70
C MET A 487 -63.04 -6.25 20.09
N GLY A 488 -63.36 -4.97 20.20
CA GLY A 488 -63.29 -4.19 21.45
C GLY A 488 -62.39 -2.96 21.38
N GLU A 489 -61.40 -2.91 20.48
CA GLU A 489 -60.54 -1.73 20.30
C GLU A 489 -61.26 -0.56 19.61
N ASP A 490 -62.18 -0.83 18.68
CA ASP A 490 -62.94 0.19 17.96
C ASP A 490 -63.96 0.91 18.86
N ALA A 491 -64.40 0.28 19.96
CA ALA A 491 -65.28 0.91 20.95
C ALA A 491 -64.58 2.03 21.74
N GLU A 492 -63.28 1.87 22.03
CA GLU A 492 -62.45 2.94 22.62
C GLU A 492 -62.10 4.01 21.58
N ALA A 493 -61.78 3.64 20.33
CA ALA A 493 -61.48 4.61 19.27
C ALA A 493 -62.68 5.50 18.91
N ALA A 494 -63.90 4.93 18.80
CA ALA A 494 -65.13 5.69 18.57
C ALA A 494 -65.48 6.61 19.75
N SER A 495 -65.15 6.22 20.99
CA SER A 495 -65.33 7.07 22.18
C SER A 495 -64.36 8.26 22.22
N ASN A 496 -63.15 8.12 21.67
CA ASN A 496 -62.11 9.16 21.63
C ASN A 496 -62.27 10.17 20.48
N VAL A 497 -63.04 9.85 19.44
CA VAL A 497 -63.38 10.82 18.37
C VAL A 497 -64.52 11.75 18.81
N PHE A 498 -65.40 11.30 19.70
CA PHE A 498 -66.50 12.08 20.27
C PHE A 498 -66.16 12.79 21.59
N SER A 499 -64.91 12.77 22.05
CA SER A 499 -64.49 13.42 23.31
C SER A 499 -64.18 14.92 23.19
N GLY A 500 -64.52 15.55 22.07
CA GLY A 500 -64.35 16.99 21.83
C GLY A 500 -65.58 17.87 22.13
N LEU A 501 -66.72 17.28 22.50
CA LEU A 501 -67.95 18.01 22.87
C LEU A 501 -68.53 17.42 24.16
N PRO A 502 -68.84 18.23 25.18
CA PRO A 502 -69.51 17.74 26.37
C PRO A 502 -70.98 17.47 26.04
N VAL A 503 -71.28 16.28 25.50
CA VAL A 503 -72.66 15.81 25.40
C VAL A 503 -72.97 15.03 26.66
N LYS A 504 -73.69 15.68 27.59
CA LYS A 504 -74.45 14.98 28.64
C LYS A 504 -75.41 14.02 27.95
N TRP A 505 -75.18 12.72 28.07
CA TRP A 505 -76.16 11.71 27.68
C TRP A 505 -77.26 11.64 28.74
N THR A 506 -78.21 12.57 28.65
CA THR A 506 -79.49 12.49 29.38
C THR A 506 -80.54 11.99 28.39
N GLY A 507 -80.87 10.70 28.46
CA GLY A 507 -81.94 10.14 27.63
C GLY A 507 -82.07 8.63 27.75
N ARG A 508 -82.83 8.15 28.74
CA ARG A 508 -83.49 6.84 28.66
C ARG A 508 -84.40 6.85 27.43
N PRO A 509 -84.39 5.84 26.54
CA PRO A 509 -85.51 5.64 25.65
C PRO A 509 -86.71 5.18 26.49
N THR A 510 -87.78 5.97 26.44
CA THR A 510 -89.08 5.66 27.04
C THR A 510 -89.62 4.35 26.46
N ARG A 511 -89.83 3.37 27.34
CA ARG A 511 -90.63 2.16 27.10
C ARG A 511 -92.02 2.59 26.63
N ARG A 512 -92.43 2.17 25.43
CA ARG A 512 -93.84 2.23 25.01
C ARG A 512 -94.58 1.10 25.69
N ASP A 513 -95.66 1.44 26.39
CA ASP A 513 -96.55 0.51 27.04
C ASP A 513 -97.26 -0.38 26.00
N THR A 514 -96.93 -1.67 26.01
CA THR A 514 -97.79 -2.76 25.52
C THR A 514 -97.98 -3.74 26.67
N PRO A 515 -99.19 -4.27 26.92
CA PRO A 515 -99.41 -5.21 28.02
C PRO A 515 -98.66 -6.53 27.77
N GLU A 516 -97.86 -6.97 28.73
CA GLU A 516 -97.17 -8.27 28.72
C GLU A 516 -98.17 -9.44 28.94
N PRO A 517 -98.04 -10.57 28.22
CA PRO A 517 -98.67 -11.82 28.65
C PRO A 517 -97.94 -12.40 29.88
N PRO A 518 -98.66 -13.03 30.82
CA PRO A 518 -98.08 -13.49 32.08
C PRO A 518 -97.19 -14.72 31.87
N GLY A 519 -95.89 -14.62 32.18
CA GLY A 519 -94.99 -15.78 32.25
C GLY A 519 -93.48 -15.56 32.05
N CYS A 520 -93.03 -14.38 31.61
CA CYS A 520 -91.61 -14.14 31.33
C CYS A 520 -90.89 -13.41 32.48
N ALA A 521 -89.77 -13.96 32.93
CA ALA A 521 -88.83 -13.33 33.86
C ALA A 521 -88.25 -12.02 33.28
N PRO A 522 -87.86 -11.03 34.12
CA PRO A 522 -87.44 -9.70 33.68
C PRO A 522 -86.07 -9.71 32.95
N PRO A 523 -85.75 -8.68 32.12
CA PRO A 523 -84.46 -8.57 31.46
C PRO A 523 -83.34 -8.16 32.43
N LEU A 524 -82.16 -8.72 32.17
CA LEU A 524 -80.91 -8.67 32.95
C LEU A 524 -80.39 -7.26 33.31
N ALA A 525 -80.07 -7.09 34.59
CA ALA A 525 -79.02 -6.22 35.09
C ALA A 525 -78.12 -7.08 36.00
N GLY A 526 -76.97 -7.57 35.52
CA GLY A 526 -76.08 -8.35 36.40
C GLY A 526 -74.90 -9.14 35.82
N GLY A 527 -74.71 -9.23 34.51
CA GLY A 527 -73.47 -9.78 33.92
C GLY A 527 -72.43 -8.69 33.65
N THR A 528 -71.13 -8.99 33.78
CA THR A 528 -70.03 -8.08 33.36
C THR A 528 -70.23 -7.64 31.90
N MET A 529 -70.66 -6.39 31.71
CA MET A 529 -71.15 -5.82 30.44
C MET A 529 -70.21 -6.01 29.21
N LEU A 530 -68.92 -6.24 29.44
CA LEU A 530 -67.90 -6.35 28.38
C LEU A 530 -67.98 -7.65 27.56
N ASN A 531 -68.29 -8.80 28.19
CA ASN A 531 -68.34 -10.08 27.46
C ASN A 531 -69.58 -10.21 26.59
N GLU A 532 -70.70 -9.63 27.01
CA GLU A 532 -71.96 -9.63 26.25
C GLU A 532 -71.82 -8.76 24.99
N ALA A 533 -71.18 -7.59 25.10
CA ALA A 533 -70.92 -6.68 23.97
C ALA A 533 -70.04 -7.31 22.87
N VAL A 534 -69.04 -8.11 23.23
CA VAL A 534 -68.16 -8.79 22.25
C VAL A 534 -68.88 -9.96 21.55
N LEU A 535 -69.79 -10.65 22.25
CA LEU A 535 -70.54 -11.78 21.70
C LEU A 535 -71.69 -11.35 20.76
N ARG A 536 -72.16 -10.10 20.87
CA ARG A 536 -73.17 -9.49 19.98
C ARG A 536 -72.61 -8.44 19.02
N TYR A 537 -71.28 -8.25 19.00
CA TYR A 537 -70.59 -7.16 18.29
C TYR A 537 -71.04 -6.97 16.84
N VAL A 538 -71.17 -8.06 16.08
CA VAL A 538 -71.51 -8.00 14.65
C VAL A 538 -72.93 -7.47 14.39
N VAL A 539 -73.86 -7.75 15.30
CA VAL A 539 -75.25 -7.28 15.19
C VAL A 539 -75.35 -5.83 15.66
N GLU A 540 -74.65 -5.47 16.74
CA GLU A 540 -74.63 -4.11 17.27
C GLU A 540 -73.89 -3.13 16.34
N GLN A 541 -72.84 -3.59 15.66
CA GLN A 541 -72.03 -2.79 14.72
C GLN A 541 -72.00 -3.41 13.32
N PRO A 542 -73.10 -3.35 12.56
CA PRO A 542 -73.22 -4.03 11.27
C PRO A 542 -72.29 -3.46 10.19
N LEU A 543 -71.84 -2.20 10.31
CA LEU A 543 -70.94 -1.58 9.33
C LEU A 543 -69.44 -1.75 9.68
N SER A 544 -69.11 -2.49 10.74
CA SER A 544 -67.73 -2.71 11.17
C SER A 544 -66.96 -3.66 10.23
N ALA A 545 -65.63 -3.55 10.21
CA ALA A 545 -64.77 -4.46 9.46
C ALA A 545 -64.92 -5.92 9.94
N ALA A 546 -65.16 -6.12 11.24
CA ALA A 546 -65.46 -7.45 11.77
C ALA A 546 -66.77 -8.00 11.18
N ALA A 547 -67.85 -7.22 11.17
CA ALA A 547 -69.14 -7.64 10.62
C ALA A 547 -69.04 -8.05 9.15
N GLU A 548 -68.25 -7.34 8.36
CA GLU A 548 -67.98 -7.71 6.96
C GLU A 548 -67.24 -9.05 6.83
N GLY A 549 -66.25 -9.30 7.71
CA GLY A 549 -65.59 -10.60 7.78
C GLY A 549 -66.53 -11.76 8.12
N PHE A 550 -67.55 -11.55 8.96
CA PHE A 550 -68.59 -12.55 9.21
C PHE A 550 -69.57 -12.73 8.05
N ARG A 551 -69.90 -11.64 7.32
CA ARG A 551 -70.69 -11.76 6.09
C ARG A 551 -69.98 -12.60 5.04
N ALA A 552 -68.66 -12.43 4.88
CA ALA A 552 -67.86 -13.26 3.98
C ALA A 552 -67.96 -14.75 4.36
N ILE A 553 -67.81 -15.09 5.65
CA ILE A 553 -68.00 -16.47 6.15
C ILE A 553 -69.41 -16.98 5.82
N LYS A 554 -70.44 -16.17 6.09
CA LYS A 554 -71.84 -16.52 5.81
C LYS A 554 -72.08 -16.79 4.32
N ILE A 555 -71.55 -15.96 3.41
CA ILE A 555 -71.70 -16.14 1.96
C ILE A 555 -71.12 -17.49 1.53
N VAL A 556 -69.92 -17.84 1.99
CA VAL A 556 -69.30 -19.13 1.66
C VAL A 556 -70.13 -20.30 2.22
N ALA A 557 -70.66 -20.16 3.44
CA ALA A 557 -71.55 -21.16 4.03
C ALA A 557 -72.86 -21.32 3.22
N ASP A 558 -73.46 -20.22 2.75
CA ASP A 558 -74.69 -20.22 1.95
C ASP A 558 -74.48 -20.91 0.58
N ILE A 559 -73.35 -20.64 -0.09
CA ILE A 559 -72.99 -21.27 -1.37
C ILE A 559 -72.78 -22.78 -1.20
N ARG A 560 -72.08 -23.20 -0.14
CA ARG A 560 -71.89 -24.62 0.19
C ARG A 560 -73.21 -25.31 0.52
N LYS A 561 -74.09 -24.66 1.27
CA LYS A 561 -75.42 -25.19 1.59
C LYS A 561 -76.27 -25.39 0.34
N ALA A 562 -76.21 -24.48 -0.63
CA ALA A 562 -76.93 -24.61 -1.90
C ALA A 562 -76.46 -25.79 -2.76
N SER A 563 -75.18 -26.17 -2.67
CA SER A 563 -74.59 -27.26 -3.46
C SER A 563 -74.66 -28.64 -2.79
N THR A 564 -74.58 -28.71 -1.45
CA THR A 564 -74.43 -29.97 -0.71
C THR A 564 -75.52 -30.22 0.33
N GLY A 565 -76.39 -29.24 0.61
CA GLY A 565 -77.43 -29.35 1.63
C GLY A 565 -76.93 -29.19 3.08
N ASN A 566 -75.66 -28.80 3.26
CA ASN A 566 -75.01 -28.69 4.57
C ASN A 566 -75.63 -27.57 5.43
N ARG A 567 -76.23 -27.93 6.57
CA ARG A 567 -76.87 -27.05 7.56
C ARG A 567 -76.13 -27.03 8.90
N ILE A 568 -75.27 -28.03 9.17
CA ILE A 568 -74.55 -28.18 10.45
C ILE A 568 -73.10 -27.71 10.29
N ILE A 569 -72.75 -26.62 10.96
CA ILE A 569 -71.44 -25.97 10.90
C ILE A 569 -70.75 -26.09 12.25
N GLY A 570 -69.65 -26.83 12.31
CA GLY A 570 -68.80 -26.91 13.50
C GLY A 570 -67.76 -25.78 13.50
N VAL A 571 -67.61 -25.09 14.62
CA VAL A 571 -66.56 -24.07 14.81
C VAL A 571 -65.55 -24.62 15.81
N THR A 572 -64.29 -24.74 15.39
CA THR A 572 -63.19 -25.23 16.23
C THR A 572 -61.93 -24.41 15.99
N SER A 573 -60.90 -24.62 16.81
CA SER A 573 -59.62 -23.91 16.75
C SER A 573 -58.46 -24.87 16.98
N THR A 574 -57.21 -24.42 16.81
CA THR A 574 -56.03 -25.25 17.13
C THR A 574 -55.82 -25.31 18.63
N LEU A 575 -55.83 -24.15 19.28
CA LEU A 575 -55.51 -23.97 20.70
C LEU A 575 -56.69 -23.34 21.48
N PRO A 576 -56.75 -23.51 22.80
CA PRO A 576 -57.69 -22.80 23.65
C PRO A 576 -57.47 -21.28 23.56
N GLY A 577 -58.56 -20.50 23.53
CA GLY A 577 -58.49 -19.04 23.62
C GLY A 577 -58.36 -18.30 22.28
N GLU A 578 -58.33 -18.99 21.13
CA GLU A 578 -58.23 -18.34 19.80
C GLU A 578 -59.53 -17.61 19.37
N GLY A 579 -60.60 -17.73 20.16
CA GLY A 579 -61.87 -17.02 19.95
C GLY A 579 -62.95 -17.78 19.16
N LYS A 580 -62.85 -19.12 19.11
CA LYS A 580 -63.85 -20.01 18.50
C LYS A 580 -65.30 -19.72 18.94
N SER A 581 -65.54 -19.57 20.24
CA SER A 581 -66.87 -19.35 20.82
C SER A 581 -67.41 -17.97 20.44
N THR A 582 -66.55 -16.96 20.39
CA THR A 582 -66.89 -15.62 19.90
C THR A 582 -67.26 -15.63 18.42
N VAL A 583 -66.50 -16.35 17.59
CA VAL A 583 -66.80 -16.52 16.16
C VAL A 583 -68.09 -17.30 15.97
N ALA A 584 -68.31 -18.40 16.70
CA ALA A 584 -69.53 -19.20 16.63
C ALA A 584 -70.78 -18.38 16.99
N CYS A 585 -70.71 -17.61 18.09
CA CYS A 585 -71.80 -16.75 18.55
C CYS A 585 -72.12 -15.63 17.56
N ASN A 586 -71.11 -14.86 17.12
CA ASN A 586 -71.32 -13.76 16.19
C ASN A 586 -71.80 -14.25 14.80
N LEU A 587 -71.32 -15.41 14.34
CA LEU A 587 -71.78 -16.02 13.09
C LEU A 587 -73.24 -16.46 13.19
N ALA A 588 -73.61 -17.15 14.28
CA ALA A 588 -74.97 -17.60 14.52
C ALA A 588 -75.94 -16.42 14.70
N GLY A 589 -75.54 -15.39 15.46
CA GLY A 589 -76.28 -14.16 15.64
C GLY A 589 -76.47 -13.39 14.34
N LEU A 590 -75.45 -13.30 13.49
CA LEU A 590 -75.57 -12.70 12.15
C LEU A 590 -76.56 -13.47 11.26
N MET A 591 -76.54 -14.81 11.30
CA MET A 591 -77.48 -15.63 10.54
C MET A 591 -78.92 -15.47 11.04
N ALA A 592 -79.12 -15.42 12.36
CA ALA A 592 -80.42 -15.19 12.99
C ALA A 592 -80.98 -13.80 12.64
N HIS A 593 -80.16 -12.76 12.81
CA HIS A 593 -80.51 -11.38 12.48
C HIS A 593 -80.79 -11.16 10.99
N ALA A 594 -80.21 -12.00 10.11
CA ALA A 594 -80.55 -12.04 8.68
C ALA A 594 -81.89 -12.76 8.38
N GLY A 595 -82.70 -13.07 9.39
CA GLY A 595 -84.03 -13.68 9.29
C GLY A 595 -84.01 -15.20 9.08
N LYS A 596 -82.89 -15.87 9.33
CA LYS A 596 -82.79 -17.34 9.27
C LYS A 596 -83.05 -17.95 10.63
N ARG A 597 -83.64 -19.15 10.67
CA ARG A 597 -83.77 -19.90 11.92
C ARG A 597 -82.42 -20.51 12.25
N ALA A 598 -81.64 -19.86 13.10
CA ALA A 598 -80.32 -20.35 13.52
C ALA A 598 -80.36 -20.82 14.98
N ILE A 599 -79.69 -21.93 15.26
CA ILE A 599 -79.43 -22.41 16.62
C ILE A 599 -77.92 -22.55 16.86
N LEU A 600 -77.45 -22.10 18.03
CA LEU A 600 -76.09 -22.28 18.52
C LEU A 600 -76.09 -23.35 19.63
N ILE A 601 -75.24 -24.36 19.49
CA ILE A 601 -75.06 -25.43 20.47
C ILE A 601 -73.68 -25.26 21.12
N ASP A 602 -73.64 -25.10 22.45
CA ASP A 602 -72.40 -25.08 23.23
C ASP A 602 -71.93 -26.53 23.49
N ALA A 603 -71.19 -27.11 22.54
CA ALA A 603 -70.69 -28.48 22.61
C ALA A 603 -69.25 -28.58 23.16
N ASP A 604 -68.70 -27.50 23.72
CA ASP A 604 -67.45 -27.52 24.50
C ASP A 604 -67.75 -27.91 25.95
N LEU A 605 -68.07 -29.19 26.16
CA LEU A 605 -68.40 -29.75 27.47
C LEU A 605 -67.23 -29.74 28.47
N ARG A 606 -66.01 -29.41 28.01
CA ARG A 606 -64.81 -29.32 28.86
C ARG A 606 -64.66 -27.94 29.47
N LYS A 607 -64.91 -26.88 28.70
CA LYS A 607 -64.89 -25.49 29.17
C LYS A 607 -66.05 -24.70 28.55
N PRO A 608 -67.30 -24.93 29.03
CA PRO A 608 -68.46 -24.23 28.49
C PRO A 608 -68.32 -22.72 28.75
N SER A 609 -68.42 -21.93 27.68
CA SER A 609 -68.14 -20.49 27.73
C SER A 609 -69.33 -19.63 27.30
N LEU A 610 -70.26 -20.21 26.54
CA LEU A 610 -71.41 -19.50 26.00
C LEU A 610 -72.57 -19.47 27.01
N GLY A 611 -72.83 -20.59 27.70
CA GLY A 611 -73.88 -20.67 28.72
C GLY A 611 -73.73 -19.63 29.85
N ARG A 612 -72.50 -19.44 30.35
CA ARG A 612 -72.23 -18.45 31.42
C ARG A 612 -72.27 -16.99 30.95
N SER A 613 -72.08 -16.75 29.66
CA SER A 613 -71.91 -15.40 29.11
C SER A 613 -73.19 -14.84 28.47
N LEU A 614 -74.11 -15.70 28.05
CA LEU A 614 -75.31 -15.33 27.29
C LEU A 614 -76.63 -15.63 28.02
N THR A 615 -76.63 -16.44 29.08
CA THR A 615 -77.87 -16.79 29.81
C THR A 615 -77.72 -16.59 31.31
N THR A 616 -78.85 -16.29 31.96
CA THR A 616 -78.95 -16.19 33.42
C THR A 616 -79.25 -17.58 33.98
N ALA A 617 -78.26 -18.21 34.61
CA ALA A 617 -78.40 -19.48 35.35
C ALA A 617 -79.36 -20.51 34.71
N PRO A 618 -79.04 -21.05 33.52
CA PRO A 618 -79.84 -22.07 32.88
C PRO A 618 -79.94 -23.31 33.78
N GLU A 619 -81.15 -23.76 34.13
CA GLU A 619 -81.38 -24.98 34.94
C GLU A 619 -81.30 -26.27 34.11
N VAL A 620 -81.51 -26.17 32.79
CA VAL A 620 -81.54 -27.29 31.85
C VAL A 620 -80.67 -26.94 30.64
N GLY A 621 -79.79 -27.84 30.22
CA GLY A 621 -78.89 -27.64 29.09
C GLY A 621 -78.77 -28.85 28.18
N LEU A 622 -77.69 -28.85 27.41
CA LEU A 622 -77.38 -29.87 26.41
C LEU A 622 -77.38 -31.30 27.01
N LEU A 623 -76.84 -31.51 28.21
CA LEU A 623 -76.76 -32.84 28.81
C LEU A 623 -78.12 -33.40 29.19
N GLU A 624 -78.98 -32.57 29.79
CA GLU A 624 -80.33 -32.95 30.17
C GLU A 624 -81.19 -33.27 28.95
N VAL A 625 -81.01 -32.51 27.85
CA VAL A 625 -81.67 -32.76 26.57
C VAL A 625 -81.21 -34.07 25.93
N LEU A 626 -79.93 -34.44 26.06
CA LEU A 626 -79.43 -35.72 25.56
C LEU A 626 -79.96 -36.90 26.36
N ALA A 627 -80.24 -36.72 27.66
CA ALA A 627 -80.85 -37.73 28.52
C ALA A 627 -82.37 -37.85 28.27
N ASP A 628 -83.08 -36.73 28.09
CA ASP A 628 -84.52 -36.66 27.82
C ASP A 628 -84.85 -35.63 26.73
N PRO A 629 -85.11 -36.08 25.48
CA PRO A 629 -85.44 -35.19 24.36
C PRO A 629 -86.69 -34.32 24.58
N ALA A 630 -87.58 -34.68 25.50
CA ALA A 630 -88.78 -33.88 25.80
C ALA A 630 -88.45 -32.53 26.44
N GLN A 631 -87.22 -32.36 26.93
CA GLN A 631 -86.76 -31.12 27.57
C GLN A 631 -86.19 -30.09 26.58
N LEU A 632 -86.07 -30.43 25.29
CA LEU A 632 -85.49 -29.54 24.27
C LEU A 632 -86.14 -28.15 24.24
N ASP A 633 -87.48 -28.08 24.27
CA ASP A 633 -88.20 -26.80 24.21
C ASP A 633 -88.01 -25.95 25.48
N ARG A 634 -87.65 -26.57 26.62
CA ARG A 634 -87.33 -25.88 27.88
C ARG A 634 -85.87 -25.45 27.97
N ALA A 635 -84.97 -26.19 27.34
CA ALA A 635 -83.53 -25.92 27.38
C ALA A 635 -83.08 -24.85 26.37
N VAL A 636 -83.83 -24.66 25.27
CA VAL A 636 -83.50 -23.67 24.25
C VAL A 636 -83.87 -22.26 24.73
N CYS A 637 -82.86 -21.41 24.87
CA CYS A 637 -83.03 -19.99 25.15
C CYS A 637 -83.07 -19.20 23.83
N ILE A 638 -84.00 -18.25 23.69
CA ILE A 638 -84.08 -17.39 22.49
C ILE A 638 -83.60 -15.99 22.85
N ASP A 639 -82.62 -15.48 22.10
CA ASP A 639 -82.17 -14.10 22.21
C ASP A 639 -83.22 -13.15 21.63
N ALA A 640 -83.76 -12.27 22.49
CA ALA A 640 -84.84 -11.35 22.13
C ALA A 640 -84.45 -10.33 21.05
N VAL A 641 -83.15 -10.03 20.91
CA VAL A 641 -82.65 -9.02 19.95
C VAL A 641 -82.40 -9.64 18.58
N THR A 642 -81.72 -10.80 18.53
CA THR A 642 -81.27 -11.42 17.28
C THR A 642 -82.21 -12.51 16.76
N GLY A 643 -83.08 -13.06 17.61
CA GLY A 643 -83.86 -14.26 17.32
C GLY A 643 -83.04 -15.55 17.32
N LEU A 644 -81.79 -15.52 17.79
CA LEU A 644 -80.91 -16.69 17.88
C LEU A 644 -81.42 -17.66 18.96
N ALA A 645 -81.60 -18.92 18.60
CA ALA A 645 -81.78 -19.99 19.57
C ALA A 645 -80.42 -20.45 20.11
N LEU A 646 -80.31 -20.63 21.42
CA LEU A 646 -79.10 -21.09 22.11
C LEU A 646 -79.43 -22.33 22.94
N LEU A 647 -78.66 -23.40 22.74
CA LEU A 647 -78.66 -24.58 23.59
C LEU A 647 -77.36 -24.57 24.42
N PRO A 648 -77.42 -24.09 25.68
CA PRO A 648 -76.24 -23.96 26.53
C PRO A 648 -75.82 -25.31 27.12
N SER A 649 -74.56 -25.41 27.52
CA SER A 649 -74.07 -26.51 28.36
C SER A 649 -74.00 -26.05 29.81
N VAL A 650 -74.75 -26.72 30.69
CA VAL A 650 -74.88 -26.37 32.11
C VAL A 650 -74.03 -27.34 32.92
N VAL A 651 -72.72 -27.13 32.95
CA VAL A 651 -71.80 -27.98 33.71
C VAL A 651 -70.87 -27.13 34.58
N ASP A 652 -70.87 -27.40 35.88
CA ASP A 652 -69.90 -26.83 36.81
C ASP A 652 -68.64 -27.69 36.88
N GLY A 653 -67.77 -27.50 35.89
CA GLY A 653 -66.48 -28.20 35.77
C GLY A 653 -66.47 -29.19 34.61
N GLY A 654 -65.35 -29.26 33.89
CA GLY A 654 -65.24 -30.05 32.65
C GLY A 654 -65.47 -31.54 32.84
N LEU A 655 -66.23 -32.16 31.94
CA LEU A 655 -66.52 -33.59 31.99
C LEU A 655 -65.32 -34.45 31.54
N VAL A 656 -65.11 -35.57 32.24
CA VAL A 656 -64.00 -36.51 32.00
C VAL A 656 -64.22 -37.38 30.74
N HIS A 657 -65.47 -37.54 30.26
CA HIS A 657 -65.85 -38.36 29.10
C HIS A 657 -66.68 -37.59 28.06
N SER A 658 -66.31 -36.35 27.76
CA SER A 658 -67.06 -35.51 26.80
C SER A 658 -67.08 -36.08 25.38
N ASP A 659 -66.05 -36.81 24.96
CA ASP A 659 -65.97 -37.45 23.65
C ASP A 659 -67.02 -38.54 23.43
N GLU A 660 -67.34 -39.34 24.45
CA GLU A 660 -68.39 -40.37 24.37
C GLU A 660 -69.78 -39.74 24.28
N ILE A 661 -70.01 -38.65 25.01
CA ILE A 661 -71.29 -37.92 25.00
C ILE A 661 -71.53 -37.29 23.62
N VAL A 662 -70.51 -36.66 23.06
CA VAL A 662 -70.60 -35.95 21.78
C VAL A 662 -70.66 -36.94 20.60
N SER A 663 -70.12 -38.15 20.73
CA SER A 663 -70.26 -39.24 19.73
C SER A 663 -71.49 -40.13 19.91
N SER A 664 -72.31 -39.88 20.94
CA SER A 664 -73.47 -40.72 21.26
C SER A 664 -74.57 -40.66 20.20
N GLU A 665 -75.36 -41.74 20.11
CA GLU A 665 -76.54 -41.80 19.26
C GLU A 665 -77.62 -40.78 19.69
N ALA A 666 -77.64 -40.42 20.98
CA ALA A 666 -78.51 -39.36 21.49
C ALA A 666 -78.16 -37.99 20.87
N PHE A 667 -76.87 -37.67 20.75
CA PHE A 667 -76.40 -36.43 20.12
C PHE A 667 -76.74 -36.39 18.63
N ARG A 668 -76.58 -37.53 17.94
CA ARG A 668 -77.00 -37.69 16.55
C ARG A 668 -78.49 -37.42 16.36
N ARG A 669 -79.34 -38.03 17.19
CA ARG A 669 -80.80 -37.82 17.15
C ARG A 669 -81.18 -36.37 17.43
N LEU A 670 -80.50 -35.71 18.38
CA LEU A 670 -80.69 -34.28 18.66
C LEU A 670 -80.40 -33.43 17.41
N LEU A 671 -79.26 -33.65 16.73
CA LEU A 671 -78.93 -32.93 15.50
C LEU A 671 -79.96 -33.19 14.40
N GLU A 672 -80.45 -34.42 14.24
CA GLU A 672 -81.50 -34.77 13.27
C GLU A 672 -82.84 -34.08 13.57
N GLN A 673 -83.23 -33.97 14.85
CA GLN A 673 -84.42 -33.21 15.27
C GLN A 673 -84.26 -31.71 15.00
N LEU A 674 -83.11 -31.14 15.34
CA LEU A 674 -82.81 -29.72 15.10
C LEU A 674 -82.78 -29.39 13.60
N ARG A 675 -82.34 -30.33 12.75
CA ARG A 675 -82.27 -30.18 11.28
C ARG A 675 -83.63 -29.92 10.64
N GLN A 676 -84.71 -30.38 11.27
CA GLN A 676 -86.09 -30.15 10.81
C GLN A 676 -86.61 -28.75 11.20
N ARG A 677 -86.13 -28.20 12.32
CA ARG A 677 -86.62 -26.94 12.92
C ARG A 677 -85.80 -25.72 12.51
N TYR A 678 -84.50 -25.89 12.26
CA TYR A 678 -83.57 -24.79 12.01
C TYR A 678 -82.93 -24.88 10.63
N ASP A 679 -82.65 -23.70 10.06
CA ASP A 679 -81.98 -23.55 8.77
C ASP A 679 -80.46 -23.64 8.90
N TYR A 680 -79.91 -23.23 10.05
CA TYR A 680 -78.49 -23.33 10.40
C TYR A 680 -78.34 -23.84 11.82
N ILE A 681 -77.43 -24.80 12.00
CA ILE A 681 -77.06 -25.36 13.30
C ILE A 681 -75.56 -25.10 13.46
N ILE A 682 -75.20 -24.17 14.33
CA ILE A 682 -73.81 -23.82 14.63
C ILE A 682 -73.43 -24.57 15.90
N VAL A 683 -72.33 -25.31 15.85
CA VAL A 683 -71.85 -26.11 16.99
C VAL A 683 -70.50 -25.54 17.43
N ASP A 684 -70.42 -24.96 18.64
CA ASP A 684 -69.14 -24.54 19.24
C ASP A 684 -68.45 -25.78 19.82
N LEU A 685 -67.28 -26.11 19.28
CA LEU A 685 -66.54 -27.32 19.60
C LEU A 685 -65.27 -27.00 20.41
N PRO A 686 -64.73 -27.94 21.19
CA PRO A 686 -63.43 -27.74 21.84
C PRO A 686 -62.29 -27.59 20.82
N PRO A 687 -61.11 -27.08 21.23
CA PRO A 687 -59.95 -26.95 20.35
C PRO A 687 -59.37 -28.31 19.91
N LEU A 688 -58.87 -28.38 18.69
CA LEU A 688 -58.44 -29.59 17.98
C LEU A 688 -57.13 -30.20 18.52
N ALA A 689 -56.20 -29.40 19.04
CA ALA A 689 -54.91 -29.91 19.49
C ALA A 689 -54.97 -30.69 20.83
N PRO A 690 -55.61 -30.16 21.90
CA PRO A 690 -55.60 -30.85 23.20
C PRO A 690 -56.69 -31.92 23.37
N VAL A 691 -57.68 -32.00 22.47
CA VAL A 691 -58.93 -32.75 22.72
C VAL A 691 -59.33 -33.65 21.54
N VAL A 692 -59.95 -34.80 21.85
CA VAL A 692 -60.39 -35.82 20.86
C VAL A 692 -61.84 -35.60 20.40
N ASP A 693 -62.65 -34.86 21.15
CA ASP A 693 -64.09 -34.65 20.96
C ASP A 693 -64.46 -34.15 19.54
N VAL A 694 -63.64 -33.27 18.95
CA VAL A 694 -63.85 -32.78 17.56
C VAL A 694 -63.78 -33.92 16.55
N ARG A 695 -62.89 -34.90 16.78
CA ARG A 695 -62.78 -36.10 15.93
C ARG A 695 -64.01 -36.98 16.12
N ALA A 696 -64.45 -37.14 17.37
CA ALA A 696 -65.59 -37.98 17.72
C ALA A 696 -66.92 -37.48 17.07
N ILE A 697 -67.10 -36.16 16.97
CA ILE A 697 -68.27 -35.55 16.32
C ILE A 697 -68.12 -35.34 14.80
N ALA A 698 -66.90 -35.47 14.25
CA ALA A 698 -66.61 -35.02 12.89
C ALA A 698 -67.52 -35.66 11.84
N ALA A 699 -67.90 -36.93 12.03
CA ALA A 699 -68.82 -37.64 11.16
C ALA A 699 -70.22 -36.99 11.06
N MET A 700 -70.69 -36.35 12.15
CA MET A 700 -72.01 -35.71 12.26
C MET A 700 -72.01 -34.24 11.83
N ILE A 701 -70.84 -33.61 11.78
CA ILE A 701 -70.66 -32.24 11.29
C ILE A 701 -70.46 -32.28 9.77
N GLU A 702 -71.19 -31.42 9.06
CA GLU A 702 -71.15 -31.39 7.60
C GLU A 702 -70.08 -30.43 7.07
N SER A 703 -69.80 -29.37 7.81
CA SER A 703 -68.88 -28.30 7.43
C SER A 703 -68.15 -27.73 8.65
N PHE A 704 -66.86 -27.43 8.53
CA PHE A 704 -66.08 -26.82 9.61
C PHE A 704 -65.61 -25.40 9.28
N VAL A 705 -65.65 -24.51 10.28
CA VAL A 705 -64.93 -23.23 10.28
C VAL A 705 -63.79 -23.35 11.29
N PHE A 706 -62.57 -23.11 10.83
CA PHE A 706 -61.38 -23.30 11.65
C PHE A 706 -60.77 -21.95 12.05
N VAL A 707 -60.76 -21.66 13.34
CA VAL A 707 -60.31 -20.37 13.89
C VAL A 707 -58.86 -20.47 14.34
N VAL A 708 -58.03 -19.50 13.93
CA VAL A 708 -56.61 -19.40 14.28
C VAL A 708 -56.30 -17.99 14.76
N GLU A 709 -55.53 -17.86 15.85
CA GLU A 709 -55.13 -16.54 16.35
C GLU A 709 -54.01 -15.92 15.50
N TRP A 710 -54.26 -14.73 14.96
CA TRP A 710 -53.34 -13.99 14.11
C TRP A 710 -52.05 -13.60 14.84
N GLY A 711 -50.89 -13.81 14.20
CA GLY A 711 -49.59 -13.42 14.73
C GLY A 711 -49.11 -14.16 15.99
N ARG A 712 -49.88 -15.12 16.52
CA ARG A 712 -49.54 -15.87 17.73
C ARG A 712 -49.42 -17.37 17.50
N THR A 713 -50.37 -17.97 16.79
CA THR A 713 -50.38 -19.42 16.59
C THR A 713 -49.38 -19.80 15.50
N LYS A 714 -48.47 -20.73 15.82
CA LYS A 714 -47.44 -21.20 14.89
C LYS A 714 -48.07 -21.99 13.75
N ALA A 715 -47.70 -21.67 12.52
CA ALA A 715 -48.26 -22.27 11.33
C ALA A 715 -48.04 -23.79 11.27
N ASP A 716 -46.85 -24.25 11.67
CA ASP A 716 -46.52 -25.68 11.68
C ASP A 716 -47.39 -26.47 12.67
N LEU A 717 -47.80 -25.83 13.78
CA LEU A 717 -48.68 -26.46 14.77
C LEU A 717 -50.08 -26.64 14.19
N VAL A 718 -50.61 -25.59 13.55
CA VAL A 718 -51.92 -25.65 12.88
C VAL A 718 -51.91 -26.71 11.78
N HIS A 719 -50.90 -26.65 10.91
CA HIS A 719 -50.74 -27.59 9.80
C HIS A 719 -50.69 -29.04 10.29
N ARG A 720 -49.88 -29.32 11.32
CA ARG A 720 -49.76 -30.66 11.91
C ARG A 720 -51.08 -31.20 12.45
N HIS A 721 -51.84 -30.38 13.19
CA HIS A 721 -53.10 -30.86 13.80
C HIS A 721 -54.26 -30.94 12.82
N LEU A 722 -54.28 -30.07 11.81
CA LEU A 722 -55.32 -30.05 10.79
C LEU A 722 -55.11 -31.16 9.75
N GLN A 723 -53.89 -31.34 9.22
CA GLN A 723 -53.60 -32.40 8.25
C GLN A 723 -53.63 -33.81 8.86
N ALA A 724 -53.30 -33.96 10.15
CA ALA A 724 -53.40 -35.26 10.82
C ALA A 724 -54.84 -35.77 10.97
N LYS A 725 -55.85 -34.95 10.66
CA LYS A 725 -57.28 -35.25 10.86
C LYS A 725 -58.07 -34.97 9.56
N PRO A 726 -58.01 -35.88 8.57
CA PRO A 726 -58.66 -35.68 7.26
C PRO A 726 -60.19 -35.48 7.39
N GLU A 727 -60.83 -36.11 8.37
CA GLU A 727 -62.26 -35.96 8.67
C GLU A 727 -62.70 -34.50 8.88
N VAL A 728 -61.82 -33.66 9.42
CA VAL A 728 -62.06 -32.22 9.65
C VAL A 728 -61.59 -31.41 8.44
N TYR A 729 -60.43 -31.75 7.86
CA TYR A 729 -59.84 -31.04 6.74
C TYR A 729 -60.69 -31.12 5.45
N ASP A 730 -61.20 -32.31 5.11
CA ASP A 730 -61.97 -32.54 3.88
C ASP A 730 -63.33 -31.80 3.89
N ARG A 731 -63.85 -31.52 5.10
CA ARG A 731 -65.11 -30.80 5.33
C ARG A 731 -64.89 -29.34 5.72
N LEU A 732 -63.67 -28.83 5.57
CA LEU A 732 -63.33 -27.46 5.94
C LEU A 732 -63.95 -26.46 4.94
N LEU A 733 -64.75 -25.53 5.45
CA LEU A 733 -65.20 -24.35 4.69
C LEU A 733 -64.02 -23.41 4.45
N GLY A 734 -63.19 -23.23 5.48
CA GLY A 734 -61.95 -22.49 5.43
C GLY A 734 -61.50 -22.01 6.80
N VAL A 735 -60.43 -21.24 6.81
CA VAL A 735 -59.76 -20.76 8.02
C VAL A 735 -60.08 -19.28 8.27
N VAL A 736 -60.31 -18.94 9.53
CA VAL A 736 -60.54 -17.56 9.99
C VAL A 736 -59.36 -17.14 10.86
N LEU A 737 -58.65 -16.09 10.44
CA LEU A 737 -57.60 -15.48 11.25
C LEU A 737 -58.24 -14.47 12.19
N ASN A 738 -58.34 -14.81 13.47
CA ASN A 738 -59.00 -13.99 14.48
C ASN A 738 -58.00 -13.14 15.28
N LYS A 739 -58.47 -12.03 15.85
CA LYS A 739 -57.67 -11.06 16.64
C LYS A 739 -56.54 -10.38 15.86
N ALA A 740 -56.77 -10.08 14.58
CA ALA A 740 -55.79 -9.37 13.78
C ALA A 740 -55.65 -7.92 14.24
N ASP A 741 -54.42 -7.46 14.43
CA ASP A 741 -54.13 -6.04 14.61
C ASP A 741 -54.18 -5.36 13.23
N THR A 742 -55.17 -4.48 13.03
CA THR A 742 -55.41 -3.81 11.74
C THR A 742 -54.27 -2.90 11.31
N ARG A 743 -53.51 -2.32 12.25
CA ARG A 743 -52.37 -1.44 11.94
C ARG A 743 -51.16 -2.24 11.50
N LEU A 744 -50.89 -3.35 12.18
CA LEU A 744 -49.80 -4.25 11.81
C LEU A 744 -50.13 -5.05 10.55
N PHE A 745 -51.37 -5.52 10.39
CA PHE A 745 -51.82 -6.26 9.21
C PHE A 745 -51.57 -5.48 7.91
N LYS A 746 -51.86 -4.16 7.89
CA LYS A 746 -51.56 -3.27 6.75
C LYS A 746 -50.07 -3.27 6.35
N ARG A 747 -49.14 -3.49 7.28
CA ARG A 747 -47.70 -3.56 6.98
C ARG A 747 -47.27 -4.89 6.38
N TYR A 748 -48.03 -5.96 6.61
CA TYR A 748 -47.76 -7.29 6.07
C TYR A 748 -48.43 -7.52 4.70
N GLU A 749 -49.51 -6.80 4.39
CA GLU A 749 -50.30 -6.99 3.17
C GLU A 749 -49.91 -6.08 1.98
N GLN A 750 -48.91 -5.20 2.14
CA GLN A 750 -48.51 -4.14 1.20
C GLN A 750 -48.03 -4.59 -0.22
N GLY A 751 -48.30 -5.82 -0.64
CA GLY A 751 -48.00 -6.35 -1.98
C GLY A 751 -48.95 -7.45 -2.48
N SER A 752 -50.13 -7.65 -1.87
CA SER A 752 -51.12 -8.62 -2.37
C SER A 752 -52.34 -7.91 -2.99
N GLN A 753 -52.66 -8.25 -4.24
CA GLN A 753 -53.78 -7.69 -5.03
C GLN A 753 -55.18 -8.06 -4.50
N PHE A 754 -55.31 -8.67 -3.32
CA PHE A 754 -56.62 -8.94 -2.72
C PHE A 754 -57.15 -7.68 -2.04
N ASN A 755 -57.87 -6.90 -2.84
CA ASN A 755 -58.58 -5.70 -2.45
C ASN A 755 -59.75 -6.05 -1.51
N HIS A 756 -59.49 -6.21 -0.21
CA HIS A 756 -60.53 -6.01 0.82
C HIS A 756 -60.77 -4.50 1.10
N MET A 757 -60.11 -3.63 0.33
CA MET A 757 -60.02 -2.18 0.52
C MET A 757 -61.22 -1.38 -0.06
N TYR A 758 -62.45 -1.87 0.10
CA TYR A 758 -63.63 -1.09 -0.30
C TYR A 758 -64.41 -0.45 0.86
N TYR A 759 -64.21 -0.85 2.13
CA TYR A 759 -65.04 -0.33 3.23
C TYR A 759 -64.31 0.30 4.42
N VAL A 760 -62.97 0.28 4.48
CA VAL A 760 -62.23 0.99 5.56
C VAL A 760 -62.33 2.52 5.41
N HIS A 761 -62.72 3.04 4.24
CA HIS A 761 -62.70 4.49 3.96
C HIS A 761 -63.96 5.26 4.35
N HIS A 762 -65.09 4.59 4.67
CA HIS A 762 -66.33 5.30 5.00
C HIS A 762 -66.49 5.68 6.48
N GLY A 763 -65.49 5.42 7.32
CA GLY A 763 -65.47 5.86 8.72
C GLY A 763 -64.81 7.22 8.97
N GLU A 764 -63.99 7.74 8.04
CA GLU A 764 -63.21 8.98 8.27
C GLU A 764 -63.70 10.20 7.48
N ASP A 765 -64.46 10.03 6.39
CA ASP A 765 -64.92 11.16 5.57
C ASP A 765 -66.41 11.45 5.78
N ARG A 766 -66.72 12.29 6.79
CA ARG A 766 -67.84 13.26 6.79
C ARG A 766 -67.82 14.13 8.05
N LEU A 767 -66.98 15.15 8.04
CA LEU A 767 -67.26 16.41 8.74
C LEU A 767 -67.36 17.50 7.68
N PRO A 768 -68.52 18.18 7.51
CA PRO A 768 -68.56 19.37 6.67
C PRO A 768 -67.66 20.44 7.29
N ALA A 769 -66.84 21.08 6.45
CA ALA A 769 -66.05 22.22 6.81
C ALA A 769 -66.93 23.28 7.51
N LYS A 770 -66.54 23.65 8.73
CA LYS A 770 -67.14 24.77 9.45
C LYS A 770 -66.86 26.06 8.67
N VAL A 771 -67.92 26.77 8.32
CA VAL A 771 -67.93 28.24 8.20
C VAL A 771 -68.17 28.82 9.59
#